data_AF-A0A4S3JMH6-F1
#
_entry.id   AF-A0A4S3JMH6-F1
#
_cell.length_a   1.000
_cell.length_b   1.000
_cell.length_c   1.000
_cell.angle_alpha   90.00
_cell.angle_beta   90.00
_cell.angle_gamma   90.00
#
_symmetry.space_group_name_H-M   'P 1'
#
loop_
_entity.id
_entity.type
_entity.pdbx_description
1 polymer ?
#
loop_
_entity_poly.entity_id
_entity_poly.type
_entity_poly.pdbx_seq_one_letter_code
_entity_poly.pdbx_strand_id
1 'polypeptide(L)'
;MTQAETAQARAKRVPMNDSSRALIDRSIKSREENAWLKSLDLCDDELSDMRNIQNTYKVQLDDFPDVGYGFRIWLLWDYDRIWGIFDLGYTKGLFLIDPGPRMSECDDDGQVLPFVWRGIRKAAPDYLLCNEDIMKGEIRINPRESTLEGFFQFMAGNGNASSAGRCAFHGKRHFGPAVVPYCLEDVVEEWNGYSPLAREESVRQKLSPSDLVADLHRGDGETSVKEGIQSTLEEIKATGTFMTSGNHDTAIIPGLHISNVGSIRLPISAEDAREMIQSCHMSPYGKGTETLVNESVRKSWQLDANQFSLQNPKWHTLVRVSVDKAVTGLGLQANPLEVKAELYKLLIYEEGAFFLPHQDSEKVDGMFGTLVISLPSKHEGGDVIASHKDERLTFETAPNSEFGFSWAAWYADVTHEVKPVTSGYRIVLVYNLIHRPSAALLQFRGNKTERLTHLLKSWARAAEEPGQYLDGWDDDFNSACPPALVYILEHQYTQAELNFARLKGVDQPRFAELQNACERTGFDIFLANIEKMKTGGVNEDGYYGGYYGHGCYHSDGPHSIVDLVESTLELSHVVNAKGDIVGKDISFPENMLIPEDVFDRDPDDEDFEGFTGNEGASATHFYRETGALIMPKRFHFLFVLEKLKHGQGNAEQFLEDSRRVIAFELADMELFGRSMVLLGGEFSSSQITQIAKTIFQIGLHVIRPSGSESDGHDLAKALSNYPVMGSFSRTAAFLETNLSNTAFVLSFITAAHDYSLTGNLDKSEVGAVLERLLPIIVQSFKIENTTSLRPAETPFALSSYCAYPKTTSRISSNTVIKLIQLADATNANVTGVMDTLVEYAANVKGSEIESTFHKFLFPVANGISKHIGTTKRPFTTSEQRFITVLLTSYVTDYVKNAPSPPPDWKVRTTIHCSCADCDSLRTFINDLHAKTKDFPMAEKRRKHLDQQIDKSYFTTSTIKLRSPYILRVEKTKARLVSNFIGWIKRAQAAQSELKRLSETAPLKEILGDNYNSIVEHKNLQIPNNVSPSLGELTNQNVRNTVQSTVSRKRPFGY
;
A
#
# COMPACT_ATOMS: atom_id res chain seq x y z
N MET A 1 18.65 41.65 74.22
CA MET A 1 20.06 41.24 74.06
C MET A 1 20.07 39.73 73.95
N THR A 2 20.11 39.21 72.72
CA THR A 2 21.28 38.67 71.99
C THR A 2 21.38 37.15 72.12
N GLN A 3 21.30 36.49 70.95
CA GLN A 3 21.91 35.21 70.55
C GLN A 3 22.09 34.13 71.64
N ALA A 4 21.11 33.23 71.79
CA ALA A 4 21.36 31.85 72.23
C ALA A 4 20.16 30.86 72.06
N GLU A 5 19.17 31.08 71.19
CA GLU A 5 17.99 30.17 71.11
C GLU A 5 17.49 29.88 69.69
N THR A 6 18.36 29.52 68.76
CA THR A 6 17.88 29.03 67.45
C THR A 6 18.79 27.96 66.83
N ALA A 7 18.92 26.83 67.53
CA ALA A 7 19.52 25.62 66.99
C ALA A 7 18.87 24.36 67.60
N GLN A 8 17.55 24.19 67.43
CA GLN A 8 16.87 22.89 67.48
C GLN A 8 15.39 23.02 67.08
N ALA A 9 15.10 23.09 65.79
CA ALA A 9 13.79 22.74 65.24
C ALA A 9 13.98 21.65 64.18
N ARG A 10 14.08 20.44 64.71
CA ARG A 10 14.14 19.15 64.02
C ARG A 10 12.96 19.01 63.04
N ALA A 11 13.28 18.43 61.88
CA ALA A 11 12.39 17.92 60.85
C ALA A 11 10.96 17.57 61.30
N LYS A 12 9.97 18.30 60.77
CA LYS A 12 8.66 17.72 60.45
C LYS A 12 8.66 17.40 58.96
N ARG A 13 9.25 16.26 58.59
CA ARG A 13 8.83 15.57 57.37
C ARG A 13 7.38 15.15 57.63
N VAL A 14 6.44 15.79 56.94
CA VAL A 14 5.11 15.21 56.77
C VAL A 14 5.34 13.83 56.14
N PRO A 15 4.87 12.73 56.75
CA PRO A 15 5.03 11.43 56.14
C PRO A 15 4.28 11.46 54.80
N MET A 16 5.00 11.30 53.70
CA MET A 16 4.37 10.94 52.43
C MET A 16 3.59 9.65 52.67
N ASN A 17 2.31 9.65 52.32
CA ASN A 17 1.46 8.47 52.38
C ASN A 17 2.14 7.33 51.61
N ASP A 18 2.10 6.08 52.09
CA ASP A 18 2.82 4.94 51.48
C ASP A 18 2.52 4.77 49.97
N SER A 19 1.31 5.15 49.55
CA SER A 19 0.88 5.19 48.15
C SER A 19 1.68 6.19 47.29
N SER A 20 1.98 7.40 47.80
CA SER A 20 2.78 8.40 47.07
C SER A 20 4.24 7.99 46.92
N ARG A 21 4.78 7.23 47.88
CA ARG A 21 6.15 6.71 47.80
C ARG A 21 6.29 5.62 46.73
N ALA A 22 5.31 4.72 46.67
CA ALA A 22 5.27 3.66 45.66
C ALA A 22 5.16 4.19 44.21
N LEU A 23 4.43 5.29 43.99
CA LEU A 23 4.36 5.95 42.68
C LEU A 23 5.71 6.50 42.23
N ILE A 24 6.43 7.12 43.15
CA ILE A 24 7.74 7.74 42.88
C ILE A 24 8.79 6.67 42.57
N ASP A 25 8.80 5.58 43.33
CA ASP A 25 9.72 4.46 43.08
C ASP A 25 9.48 3.85 41.69
N ARG A 26 8.21 3.75 41.24
CA ARG A 26 7.87 3.28 39.89
C ARG A 26 8.32 4.25 38.78
N SER A 27 8.17 5.56 38.99
CA SER A 27 8.68 6.57 38.04
C SER A 27 10.20 6.52 37.92
N ILE A 28 10.93 6.45 39.04
CA ILE A 28 12.39 6.33 39.01
C ILE A 28 12.79 5.06 38.24
N LYS A 29 12.10 3.95 38.50
CA LYS A 29 12.34 2.69 37.78
C LYS A 29 12.09 2.82 36.28
N SER A 30 11.05 3.54 35.84
CA SER A 30 10.75 3.72 34.41
C SER A 30 11.89 4.42 33.68
N ARG A 31 12.56 5.38 34.32
CA ARG A 31 13.74 6.08 33.80
C ARG A 31 15.00 5.20 33.81
N GLU A 32 15.33 4.61 34.96
CA GLU A 32 16.57 3.84 35.14
C GLU A 32 16.57 2.52 34.36
N GLU A 33 15.39 1.93 34.13
CA GLU A 33 15.23 0.67 33.39
C GLU A 33 14.83 0.84 31.92
N ASN A 34 14.68 2.09 31.44
CA ASN A 34 14.36 2.37 30.04
C ASN A 34 15.43 1.75 29.12
N ALA A 35 15.01 0.81 28.28
CA ALA A 35 15.90 0.06 27.40
C ALA A 35 16.52 0.93 26.30
N TRP A 36 15.78 1.92 25.79
CA TRP A 36 16.27 2.86 24.78
C TRP A 36 17.36 3.76 25.35
N LEU A 37 17.13 4.41 26.50
CA LEU A 37 18.15 5.23 27.17
C LEU A 37 19.42 4.44 27.50
N LYS A 38 19.30 3.15 27.85
CA LYS A 38 20.46 2.28 28.10
C LYS A 38 21.23 1.90 26.84
N SER A 39 20.60 1.97 25.67
CA SER A 39 21.20 1.59 24.39
C SER A 39 21.95 2.74 23.71
N LEU A 40 21.78 3.97 24.20
CA LEU A 40 22.45 5.15 23.65
C LEU A 40 23.95 5.10 23.96
N ASP A 41 24.77 5.27 22.92
CA ASP A 41 26.23 5.36 23.02
C ASP A 41 26.64 6.81 23.38
N LEU A 42 26.37 7.20 24.62
CA LEU A 42 26.65 8.55 25.17
C LEU A 42 27.62 8.47 26.36
N CYS A 43 28.33 9.55 26.65
CA CYS A 43 29.12 9.61 27.88
C CYS A 43 28.22 9.70 29.13
N ASP A 44 28.77 9.38 30.31
CA ASP A 44 27.99 9.35 31.56
C ASP A 44 27.30 10.69 31.88
N ASP A 45 27.93 11.81 31.54
CA ASP A 45 27.37 13.15 31.74
C ASP A 45 26.19 13.42 30.81
N GLU A 46 26.32 13.12 29.51
CA GLU A 46 25.24 13.28 28.52
C GLU A 46 24.07 12.34 28.79
N LEU A 47 24.35 11.11 29.20
CA LEU A 47 23.32 10.15 29.60
C LEU A 47 22.58 10.60 30.87
N SER A 48 23.30 11.22 31.82
CA SER A 48 22.71 11.86 33.00
C SER A 48 21.79 13.02 32.60
N ASP A 49 22.20 13.87 31.67
CA ASP A 49 21.38 14.98 31.14
C ASP A 49 20.10 14.46 30.49
N MET A 50 20.19 13.43 29.65
CA MET A 50 19.02 12.77 29.03
C MET A 50 18.06 12.17 30.06
N ARG A 51 18.60 11.53 31.11
CA ARG A 51 17.79 11.02 32.24
C ARG A 51 17.13 12.15 33.02
N ASN A 52 17.80 13.28 33.17
CA ASN A 52 17.31 14.42 33.94
C ASN A 52 16.13 15.16 33.28
N ILE A 53 15.85 14.90 32.00
CA ILE A 53 14.65 15.39 31.31
C ILE A 53 13.37 14.88 32.00
N GLN A 54 13.37 13.64 32.49
CA GLN A 54 12.26 13.14 33.32
C GLN A 54 12.30 13.78 34.70
N ASN A 55 11.54 14.86 34.86
CA ASN A 55 11.52 15.66 36.09
C ASN A 55 10.24 16.47 36.28
N THR A 56 10.16 17.15 37.43
CA THR A 56 9.20 18.22 37.69
C THR A 56 9.81 19.57 37.28
N TYR A 57 9.12 20.30 36.42
CA TYR A 57 9.46 21.65 35.99
C TYR A 57 8.48 22.64 36.59
N LYS A 58 9.01 23.73 37.15
CA LYS A 58 8.19 24.87 37.53
C LYS A 58 8.06 25.78 36.31
N VAL A 59 6.85 26.20 36.00
CA VAL A 59 6.50 26.89 34.75
C VAL A 59 5.88 28.24 35.05
N GLN A 60 6.29 29.24 34.28
CA GLN A 60 5.72 30.58 34.22
C GLN A 60 5.10 30.77 32.82
N LEU A 61 3.94 31.42 32.76
CA LEU A 61 3.30 31.79 31.51
C LEU A 61 3.76 33.18 31.10
N ASP A 62 4.15 33.35 29.85
CA ASP A 62 4.79 34.58 29.37
C ASP A 62 3.84 35.79 29.42
N ASP A 63 2.55 35.55 29.15
CA ASP A 63 1.50 36.58 29.23
C ASP A 63 1.06 36.91 30.67
N PHE A 64 1.51 36.13 31.67
CA PHE A 64 1.17 36.30 33.09
C PHE A 64 2.41 36.22 33.99
N PRO A 65 3.39 37.11 33.80
CA PRO A 65 4.65 37.05 34.52
C PRO A 65 4.46 37.27 36.03
N ASP A 66 3.43 38.00 36.46
CA ASP A 66 3.14 38.30 37.87
C ASP A 66 2.80 37.05 38.70
N VAL A 67 2.36 35.97 38.06
CA VAL A 67 2.10 34.67 38.73
C VAL A 67 3.40 33.93 39.02
N GLY A 68 4.51 34.34 38.39
CA GLY A 68 5.82 33.70 38.50
C GLY A 68 5.80 32.24 38.06
N TYR A 69 6.75 31.46 38.58
CA TYR A 69 6.84 30.01 38.41
C TYR A 69 5.78 29.25 39.24
N GLY A 70 4.50 29.63 39.06
CA GLY A 70 3.35 29.13 39.81
C GLY A 70 2.75 27.83 39.28
N PHE A 71 3.10 27.44 38.05
CA PHE A 71 2.55 26.25 37.38
C PHE A 71 3.57 25.11 37.32
N ARG A 72 3.12 23.93 36.89
CA ARG A 72 3.99 22.74 36.81
C ARG A 72 3.76 21.94 35.53
N ILE A 73 4.87 21.46 34.98
CA ILE A 73 4.91 20.40 33.96
C ILE A 73 5.75 19.25 34.52
N TRP A 74 5.30 18.02 34.28
CA TRP A 74 6.05 16.80 34.59
C TRP A 74 6.33 16.05 33.29
N LEU A 75 7.55 15.55 33.12
CA LEU A 75 7.93 14.76 31.95
C LEU A 75 8.29 13.34 32.38
N LEU A 76 7.89 12.33 31.61
CA LEU A 76 8.17 10.91 31.82
C LEU A 76 8.64 10.26 30.51
N TRP A 77 9.74 9.52 30.57
CA TRP A 77 10.19 8.70 29.45
C TRP A 77 9.34 7.45 29.28
N ASP A 78 8.99 7.13 28.03
CA ASP A 78 8.41 5.85 27.60
C ASP A 78 9.16 5.35 26.36
N TYR A 79 10.18 4.52 26.56
CA TYR A 79 11.10 4.08 25.52
C TYR A 79 11.80 5.28 24.86
N ASP A 80 11.48 5.64 23.61
CA ASP A 80 12.08 6.74 22.85
C ASP A 80 11.20 7.99 22.76
N ARG A 81 10.04 8.00 23.42
CA ARG A 81 9.11 9.15 23.47
C ARG A 81 8.91 9.68 24.88
N ILE A 82 8.33 10.88 25.01
CA ILE A 82 8.10 11.55 26.29
C ILE A 82 6.61 11.87 26.48
N TRP A 83 6.10 11.48 27.64
CA TRP A 83 4.81 11.91 28.16
C TRP A 83 4.96 13.16 29.03
N GLY A 84 4.19 14.19 28.71
CA GLY A 84 4.07 15.41 29.50
C GLY A 84 2.75 15.47 30.25
N ILE A 85 2.79 15.91 31.50
CA ILE A 85 1.61 16.24 32.31
C ILE A 85 1.67 17.71 32.65
N PHE A 86 0.59 18.46 32.46
CA PHE A 86 0.56 19.89 32.75
C PHE A 86 -0.64 20.29 33.60
N ASP A 87 -0.41 21.28 34.45
CA ASP A 87 -1.45 22.03 35.15
C ASP A 87 -1.13 23.53 35.09
N LEU A 88 -1.84 24.23 34.21
CA LEU A 88 -1.67 25.67 33.94
C LEU A 88 -2.80 26.50 34.57
N GLY A 89 -3.41 26.01 35.66
CA GLY A 89 -4.44 26.73 36.40
C GLY A 89 -5.85 26.48 35.87
N TYR A 90 -6.21 27.02 34.71
CA TYR A 90 -7.55 26.85 34.12
C TYR A 90 -7.70 25.52 33.39
N THR A 91 -6.63 25.07 32.76
CA THR A 91 -6.58 23.82 31.99
C THR A 91 -5.54 22.91 32.61
N LYS A 92 -5.88 21.64 32.75
CA LYS A 92 -4.92 20.56 33.05
C LYS A 92 -5.07 19.46 32.03
N GLY A 93 -4.00 18.72 31.78
CA GLY A 93 -4.01 17.68 30.77
C GLY A 93 -2.66 17.00 30.61
N LEU A 94 -2.56 16.30 29.49
CA LEU A 94 -1.42 15.49 29.08
C LEU A 94 -0.99 15.93 27.69
N PHE A 95 0.29 15.77 27.37
CA PHE A 95 0.82 15.91 26.03
C PHE A 95 1.81 14.79 25.70
N LEU A 96 1.97 14.50 24.43
CA LEU A 96 2.87 13.46 23.93
C LEU A 96 3.86 14.07 22.95
N ILE A 97 5.15 13.86 23.22
CA ILE A 97 6.25 14.17 22.32
C ILE A 97 6.78 12.85 21.77
N ASP A 98 6.66 12.65 20.46
CA ASP A 98 7.00 11.40 19.79
C ASP A 98 7.56 11.67 18.39
N PRO A 99 8.86 11.41 18.12
CA PRO A 99 9.87 10.91 19.06
C PRO A 99 10.35 11.98 20.05
N GLY A 100 10.95 11.54 21.17
CA GLY A 100 11.59 12.40 22.16
C GLY A 100 12.93 13.01 21.71
N PRO A 101 13.56 13.85 22.55
CA PRO A 101 14.81 14.54 22.22
C PRO A 101 15.99 13.58 21.98
N ARG A 102 16.91 13.99 21.12
CA ARG A 102 18.16 13.29 20.79
C ARG A 102 19.35 14.23 20.97
N MET A 103 20.38 13.76 21.69
CA MET A 103 21.56 14.58 21.99
C MET A 103 22.30 15.09 20.74
N SER A 104 22.28 14.34 19.64
CA SER A 104 22.90 14.76 18.37
C SER A 104 22.19 15.93 17.67
N GLU A 105 20.93 16.19 18.04
CA GLU A 105 20.06 17.20 17.42
C GLU A 105 19.85 18.41 18.35
N CYS A 106 20.45 18.41 19.55
CA CYS A 106 20.44 19.54 20.47
C CYS A 106 21.53 20.56 20.09
N ASP A 107 21.11 21.78 19.73
CA ASP A 107 21.99 22.94 19.68
C ASP A 107 22.30 23.47 21.10
N ASP A 108 22.97 24.63 21.20
CA ASP A 108 23.31 25.24 22.49
C ASP A 108 22.07 25.67 23.30
N ASP A 109 20.95 25.97 22.62
CA ASP A 109 19.70 26.42 23.22
C ASP A 109 18.73 25.26 23.52
N GLY A 110 18.94 24.08 22.94
CA GLY A 110 18.16 22.85 23.12
C GLY A 110 17.30 22.49 21.90
N GLN A 111 16.74 21.29 21.89
CA GLN A 111 15.99 20.76 20.74
C GLN A 111 14.52 21.17 20.77
N VAL A 112 14.02 21.69 19.64
CA VAL A 112 12.61 22.03 19.41
C VAL A 112 11.84 20.79 18.98
N LEU A 113 10.74 20.47 19.67
CA LEU A 113 9.95 19.27 19.47
C LEU A 113 8.46 19.60 19.40
N PRO A 114 7.73 19.12 18.38
CA PRO A 114 6.27 19.25 18.34
C PRO A 114 5.63 18.28 19.35
N PHE A 115 4.45 18.63 19.84
CA PHE A 115 3.64 17.73 20.66
C PHE A 115 2.15 17.88 20.38
N VAL A 116 1.40 16.82 20.65
CA VAL A 116 -0.08 16.83 20.70
C VAL A 116 -0.53 16.79 22.16
N TRP A 117 -1.65 17.44 22.49
CA TRP A 117 -2.14 17.50 23.87
C TRP A 117 -3.64 17.26 24.00
N ARG A 118 -4.04 16.66 25.13
CA ARG A 118 -5.42 16.39 25.53
C ARG A 118 -5.63 16.86 26.96
N GLY A 119 -6.86 17.18 27.36
CA GLY A 119 -7.12 17.57 28.76
C GLY A 119 -8.53 18.03 29.05
N ILE A 120 -8.68 18.79 30.14
CA ILE A 120 -9.97 19.33 30.59
C ILE A 120 -9.83 20.77 31.09
N ARG A 121 -10.93 21.51 31.01
CA ARG A 121 -11.07 22.78 31.73
C ARG A 121 -11.49 22.48 33.17
N LYS A 122 -10.76 22.98 34.17
CA LYS A 122 -11.07 22.71 35.59
C LYS A 122 -12.46 23.19 36.02
N ALA A 123 -12.96 24.27 35.41
CA ALA A 123 -14.30 24.78 35.66
C ALA A 123 -15.42 23.93 35.04
N ALA A 124 -15.09 23.07 34.06
CA ALA A 124 -16.03 22.18 33.38
C ALA A 124 -15.35 20.83 33.07
N PRO A 125 -15.14 19.97 34.09
CA PRO A 125 -14.38 18.72 33.94
C PRO A 125 -14.99 17.72 32.95
N ASP A 126 -16.31 17.79 32.74
CA ASP A 126 -17.03 16.91 31.81
C ASP A 126 -16.78 17.26 30.33
N TYR A 127 -16.14 18.41 30.05
CA TYR A 127 -15.81 18.83 28.70
C TYR A 127 -14.36 18.44 28.35
N LEU A 128 -14.24 17.35 27.59
CA LEU A 128 -12.96 16.80 27.16
C LEU A 128 -12.39 17.58 25.98
N LEU A 129 -11.13 17.98 26.10
CA LEU A 129 -10.34 18.62 25.06
C LEU A 129 -9.47 17.54 24.41
N CYS A 130 -9.85 17.08 23.22
CA CYS A 130 -9.22 15.92 22.58
C CYS A 130 -9.11 16.00 21.04
N ASN A 131 -9.25 17.19 20.45
CA ASN A 131 -9.12 17.35 19.00
C ASN A 131 -7.65 17.57 18.61
N GLU A 132 -6.98 16.48 18.21
CA GLU A 132 -5.54 16.46 17.92
C GLU A 132 -5.14 17.24 16.68
N ASP A 133 -6.07 17.54 15.76
CA ASP A 133 -5.78 18.34 14.57
C ASP A 133 -5.39 19.77 14.94
N ILE A 134 -5.94 20.28 16.03
CA ILE A 134 -5.81 21.68 16.47
C ILE A 134 -5.17 21.83 17.87
N MET A 135 -5.18 20.78 18.69
CA MET A 135 -4.57 20.79 20.04
C MET A 135 -3.11 20.33 19.97
N LYS A 136 -2.32 21.15 19.29
CA LYS A 136 -0.87 20.95 19.11
C LYS A 136 -0.07 21.96 19.93
N GLY A 137 1.22 21.75 20.00
CA GLY A 137 2.14 22.69 20.61
C GLY A 137 3.56 22.38 20.19
N GLU A 138 4.47 23.23 20.67
CA GLU A 138 5.89 23.08 20.45
C GLU A 138 6.61 23.33 21.76
N ILE A 139 7.62 22.53 22.05
CA ILE A 139 8.45 22.64 23.24
C ILE A 139 9.91 22.51 22.86
N ARG A 140 10.72 23.47 23.26
CA ARG A 140 12.17 23.34 23.27
C ARG A 140 12.61 22.76 24.61
N ILE A 141 13.38 21.69 24.55
CA ILE A 141 13.95 21.03 25.73
C ILE A 141 15.47 21.19 25.66
N ASN A 142 16.06 21.81 26.69
CA ASN A 142 17.51 21.84 26.86
C ASN A 142 17.91 20.84 27.96
N PRO A 143 18.50 19.67 27.60
CA PRO A 143 18.88 18.66 28.58
C PRO A 143 19.97 19.16 29.54
N ARG A 144 20.95 19.91 29.01
CA ARG A 144 22.13 20.41 29.74
C ARG A 144 21.75 21.45 30.79
N GLU A 145 20.90 22.42 30.41
CA GLU A 145 20.44 23.47 31.34
C GLU A 145 19.19 23.07 32.14
N SER A 146 18.54 21.96 31.77
CA SER A 146 17.27 21.52 32.35
C SER A 146 16.19 22.61 32.32
N THR A 147 16.08 23.28 31.19
CA THR A 147 15.08 24.32 30.90
C THR A 147 14.07 23.82 29.86
N LEU A 148 12.85 24.36 29.93
CA LEU A 148 11.79 24.14 28.95
C LEU A 148 11.30 25.51 28.48
N GLU A 149 11.02 25.65 27.21
CA GLU A 149 10.28 26.79 26.66
C GLU A 149 9.35 26.28 25.58
N GLY A 150 8.25 26.97 25.30
CA GLY A 150 7.32 26.48 24.30
C GLY A 150 5.97 27.17 24.33
N PHE A 151 5.02 26.61 23.61
CA PHE A 151 3.66 27.10 23.64
C PHE A 151 2.62 26.00 23.38
N PHE A 152 1.44 26.19 23.97
CA PHE A 152 0.25 25.42 23.65
C PHE A 152 -0.59 26.20 22.62
N GLN A 153 -0.96 25.56 21.50
CA GLN A 153 -2.00 26.07 20.61
C GLN A 153 -3.38 25.76 21.19
N PHE A 154 -4.39 26.53 20.78
CA PHE A 154 -5.76 26.43 21.29
C PHE A 154 -5.88 26.77 22.80
N MET A 155 -4.95 27.56 23.33
CA MET A 155 -4.92 27.98 24.73
C MET A 155 -4.59 29.46 24.84
N ALA A 156 -5.45 30.25 25.48
CA ALA A 156 -5.18 31.67 25.69
C ALA A 156 -4.00 31.85 26.67
N GLY A 157 -3.34 33.01 26.61
CA GLY A 157 -2.16 33.33 27.43
C GLY A 157 -2.30 33.08 28.94
N ASN A 158 -3.52 33.09 29.47
CA ASN A 158 -3.82 32.77 30.87
C ASN A 158 -3.94 31.27 31.19
N GLY A 159 -3.68 30.39 30.23
CA GLY A 159 -3.82 28.94 30.38
C GLY A 159 -5.26 28.42 30.16
N ASN A 160 -6.19 29.24 29.67
CA ASN A 160 -7.57 28.81 29.37
C ASN A 160 -7.71 28.35 27.91
N ALA A 161 -8.04 27.07 27.69
CA ALA A 161 -8.25 26.53 26.34
C ALA A 161 -9.31 27.32 25.56
N SER A 162 -9.02 27.88 24.38
CA SER A 162 -9.95 28.64 23.54
C SER A 162 -9.52 28.69 22.07
N SER A 163 -10.48 28.92 21.16
CA SER A 163 -10.36 28.62 19.72
C SER A 163 -9.38 29.46 18.90
N ALA A 164 -8.74 30.46 19.49
CA ALA A 164 -7.76 31.32 18.81
C ALA A 164 -6.56 31.68 19.72
N GLY A 165 -6.35 30.93 20.80
CA GLY A 165 -5.31 31.23 21.79
C GLY A 165 -3.98 30.53 21.50
N ARG A 166 -2.87 31.24 21.75
CA ARG A 166 -1.52 30.68 21.93
C ARG A 166 -1.06 31.00 23.35
N CYS A 167 -0.62 30.01 24.13
CA CYS A 167 -0.15 30.19 25.50
C CYS A 167 1.32 29.81 25.56
N ALA A 168 2.20 30.83 25.54
CA ALA A 168 3.63 30.64 25.64
C ALA A 168 4.07 30.48 27.11
N PHE A 169 5.08 29.66 27.33
CA PHE A 169 5.59 29.34 28.65
C PHE A 169 7.09 29.13 28.63
N HIS A 170 7.70 29.36 29.79
CA HIS A 170 9.05 28.92 30.07
C HIS A 170 9.14 28.32 31.47
N GLY A 171 10.01 27.34 31.61
CA GLY A 171 10.09 26.46 32.77
C GLY A 171 11.52 26.12 33.14
N LYS A 172 11.74 25.97 34.44
CA LYS A 172 13.03 25.55 35.01
C LYS A 172 12.82 24.36 35.92
N ARG A 173 13.77 23.43 35.90
CA ARG A 173 13.73 22.23 36.76
C ARG A 173 13.55 22.58 38.23
N HIS A 174 12.69 21.84 38.92
CA HIS A 174 12.53 21.99 40.36
C HIS A 174 13.79 21.51 41.11
N PHE A 175 14.32 22.35 41.99
CA PHE A 175 15.47 22.00 42.83
C PHE A 175 15.08 20.95 43.90
N GLY A 176 15.53 19.71 43.73
CA GLY A 176 15.20 18.57 44.58
C GLY A 176 15.46 17.22 43.88
N PRO A 177 15.16 16.07 44.52
CA PRO A 177 15.25 14.78 43.83
C PRO A 177 14.32 14.76 42.62
N ALA A 178 14.80 14.19 41.51
CA ALA A 178 14.08 14.06 40.24
C ALA A 178 12.87 13.12 40.38
N VAL A 179 11.80 13.67 40.95
CA VAL A 179 10.63 12.92 41.38
C VAL A 179 9.45 13.37 40.53
N VAL A 180 8.88 12.43 39.79
CA VAL A 180 7.61 12.61 39.09
C VAL A 180 6.55 11.75 39.81
N PRO A 181 5.47 12.34 40.34
CA PRO A 181 4.49 11.61 41.16
C PRO A 181 3.43 10.87 40.32
N TYR A 182 3.84 10.35 39.16
CA TYR A 182 2.99 9.65 38.19
C TYR A 182 3.75 8.43 37.66
N CYS A 183 3.03 7.35 37.33
CA CYS A 183 3.62 6.22 36.60
C CYS A 183 3.05 6.15 35.18
N LEU A 184 3.81 5.53 34.28
CA LEU A 184 3.48 5.49 32.84
C LEU A 184 2.12 4.87 32.57
N GLU A 185 1.75 3.84 33.32
CA GLU A 185 0.48 3.13 33.12
C GLU A 185 -0.72 4.03 33.36
N ASP A 186 -0.71 4.75 34.49
CA ASP A 186 -1.80 5.65 34.87
C ASP A 186 -1.89 6.83 33.88
N VAL A 187 -0.75 7.32 33.39
CA VAL A 187 -0.69 8.42 32.41
C VAL A 187 -1.25 8.02 31.06
N VAL A 188 -0.86 6.84 30.54
CA VAL A 188 -1.37 6.32 29.27
C VAL A 188 -2.85 5.97 29.38
N GLU A 189 -3.29 5.42 30.51
CA GLU A 189 -4.71 5.16 30.78
C GLU A 189 -5.54 6.46 30.81
N GLU A 190 -5.04 7.50 31.49
CA GLU A 190 -5.69 8.83 31.51
C GLU A 190 -5.72 9.47 30.11
N TRP A 191 -4.66 9.34 29.31
CA TRP A 191 -4.62 9.80 27.92
C TRP A 191 -5.71 9.15 27.05
N ASN A 192 -5.86 7.83 27.17
CA ASN A 192 -6.89 7.07 26.45
C ASN A 192 -8.30 7.45 26.92
N GLY A 193 -8.47 7.74 28.20
CA GLY A 193 -9.74 8.19 28.78
C GLY A 193 -10.23 9.54 28.24
N TYR A 194 -9.33 10.42 27.76
CA TYR A 194 -9.73 11.72 27.20
C TYR A 194 -10.40 11.63 25.83
N SER A 195 -10.23 10.52 25.09
CA SER A 195 -10.84 10.35 23.78
C SER A 195 -11.20 8.88 23.51
N PRO A 196 -12.42 8.44 23.88
CA PRO A 196 -12.87 7.06 23.67
C PRO A 196 -13.01 6.67 22.20
N LEU A 197 -12.99 7.65 21.29
CA LEU A 197 -13.08 7.46 19.84
C LEU A 197 -11.69 7.46 19.17
N ALA A 198 -10.64 7.93 19.86
CA ALA A 198 -9.29 7.88 19.36
C ALA A 198 -8.65 6.52 19.66
N ARG A 199 -7.59 6.19 18.90
CA ARG A 199 -6.82 4.97 19.08
C ARG A 199 -6.19 4.94 20.49
N GLU A 200 -6.25 3.80 21.15
CA GLU A 200 -5.64 3.60 22.46
C GLU A 200 -4.10 3.50 22.33
N GLU A 201 -3.41 4.29 23.14
CA GLU A 201 -1.98 4.22 23.35
C GLU A 201 -1.62 3.11 24.34
N SER A 202 -0.43 2.52 24.17
CA SER A 202 0.12 1.51 25.07
C SER A 202 1.50 1.95 25.57
N VAL A 203 1.90 1.54 26.77
CA VAL A 203 3.24 1.83 27.31
C VAL A 203 4.30 1.08 26.49
N ARG A 204 5.11 1.80 25.69
CA ARG A 204 6.14 1.21 24.81
C ARG A 204 7.11 0.33 25.57
N GLN A 205 7.49 0.73 26.78
CA GLN A 205 8.41 -0.05 27.63
C GLN A 205 7.88 -1.43 28.06
N LYS A 206 6.61 -1.75 27.82
CA LYS A 206 5.99 -3.05 28.14
C LYS A 206 5.60 -3.86 26.92
N LEU A 207 5.77 -3.32 25.73
CA LEU A 207 5.44 -4.02 24.49
C LEU A 207 6.40 -5.19 24.25
N SER A 208 5.91 -6.24 23.58
CA SER A 208 6.79 -7.28 23.06
C SER A 208 7.69 -6.69 21.96
N PRO A 209 8.85 -7.30 21.63
CA PRO A 209 9.71 -6.78 20.57
C PRO A 209 8.99 -6.59 19.22
N SER A 210 8.06 -7.47 18.87
CA SER A 210 7.24 -7.35 17.65
C SER A 210 6.25 -6.19 17.72
N ASP A 211 5.59 -6.01 18.87
CA ASP A 211 4.60 -4.94 19.04
C ASP A 211 5.27 -3.57 19.16
N LEU A 212 6.45 -3.52 19.79
CA LEU A 212 7.27 -2.31 19.90
C LEU A 212 7.74 -1.86 18.52
N VAL A 213 8.20 -2.78 17.67
CA VAL A 213 8.51 -2.48 16.27
C VAL A 213 7.26 -1.94 15.57
N ALA A 214 6.11 -2.59 15.67
CA ALA A 214 4.88 -2.08 15.04
C ALA A 214 4.43 -0.71 15.59
N ASP A 215 4.76 -0.39 16.84
CA ASP A 215 4.43 0.89 17.49
C ASP A 215 5.38 2.03 17.10
N LEU A 216 6.68 1.76 16.99
CA LEU A 216 7.69 2.74 16.55
C LEU A 216 7.48 3.21 15.11
N HIS A 217 6.91 2.37 14.26
CA HIS A 217 6.58 2.70 12.87
C HIS A 217 5.20 3.36 12.71
N ARG A 218 4.52 3.68 13.81
CA ARG A 218 3.13 4.21 13.79
C ARG A 218 3.07 5.73 13.58
N GLY A 219 4.19 6.44 13.81
CA GLY A 219 4.32 7.90 13.67
C GLY A 219 4.83 8.38 12.30
N ASP A 220 5.38 7.48 11.48
CA ASP A 220 5.60 7.70 10.07
C ASP A 220 4.25 7.44 9.39
N GLY A 221 3.38 8.46 9.29
CA GLY A 221 2.08 8.31 8.65
C GLY A 221 2.24 7.60 7.31
N GLU A 222 1.54 6.47 7.10
CA GLU A 222 1.61 5.53 5.96
C GLU A 222 2.49 6.02 4.79
N THR A 223 3.80 6.09 5.02
CA THR A 223 4.71 6.54 3.97
C THR A 223 4.92 5.29 3.15
N SER A 224 4.35 5.29 1.94
CA SER A 224 4.50 4.18 1.02
C SER A 224 5.99 3.84 0.86
N VAL A 225 6.31 2.57 0.57
CA VAL A 225 7.70 2.15 0.33
C VAL A 225 8.39 3.06 -0.70
N LYS A 226 7.61 3.53 -1.67
CA LYS A 226 8.00 4.50 -2.70
C LYS A 226 8.47 5.83 -2.13
N GLU A 227 7.63 6.53 -1.38
CA GLU A 227 7.97 7.81 -0.73
C GLU A 227 9.13 7.67 0.26
N GLY A 228 9.20 6.52 0.95
CA GLY A 228 10.28 6.20 1.88
C GLY A 228 11.63 6.06 1.18
N ILE A 229 11.67 5.35 0.04
CA ILE A 229 12.89 5.22 -0.78
C ILE A 229 13.28 6.58 -1.35
N GLN A 230 12.33 7.33 -1.92
CA GLN A 230 12.57 8.65 -2.50
C GLN A 230 13.20 9.61 -1.49
N SER A 231 12.52 9.85 -0.36
CA SER A 231 12.98 10.77 0.67
C SER A 231 14.35 10.39 1.23
N THR A 232 14.61 9.09 1.44
CA THR A 232 15.90 8.61 1.95
C THR A 232 17.04 8.85 0.96
N LEU A 233 16.80 8.66 -0.35
CA LEU A 233 17.83 8.86 -1.39
C LEU A 233 18.04 10.35 -1.71
N GLU A 234 17.01 11.18 -1.62
CA GLU A 234 17.10 12.63 -1.83
C GLU A 234 17.92 13.36 -0.75
N GLU A 235 18.02 12.79 0.46
CA GLU A 235 18.92 13.26 1.52
C GLU A 235 20.40 13.09 1.14
N ILE A 236 20.72 12.17 0.22
CA ILE A 236 22.07 12.00 -0.32
C ILE A 236 22.28 13.08 -1.38
N LYS A 237 23.12 14.07 -1.07
CA LYS A 237 23.44 15.19 -1.95
C LYS A 237 24.71 14.92 -2.77
N ALA A 238 24.77 15.53 -3.95
CA ALA A 238 25.95 15.48 -4.82
C ALA A 238 27.16 16.12 -4.10
N THR A 239 28.35 15.53 -4.28
CA THR A 239 29.61 16.12 -3.81
C THR A 239 30.20 17.14 -4.79
N GLY A 240 29.63 17.25 -5.99
CA GLY A 240 30.04 18.18 -7.04
C GLY A 240 28.84 18.69 -7.85
N THR A 241 29.10 19.33 -8.98
CA THR A 241 28.10 19.99 -9.84
C THR A 241 28.06 19.35 -11.23
N PHE A 242 27.07 19.68 -12.06
CA PHE A 242 27.01 19.17 -13.44
C PHE A 242 27.99 19.88 -14.41
N MET A 243 28.45 21.09 -14.06
CA MET A 243 29.53 21.80 -14.75
C MET A 243 30.46 22.50 -13.75
N THR A 244 31.77 22.39 -13.96
CA THR A 244 32.80 23.10 -13.20
C THR A 244 33.74 23.84 -14.13
N SER A 245 34.29 24.97 -13.68
CA SER A 245 35.16 25.81 -14.49
C SER A 245 36.20 26.55 -13.66
N GLY A 246 37.23 27.07 -14.33
CA GLY A 246 38.20 27.93 -13.69
C GLY A 246 39.28 28.44 -14.63
N ASN A 247 40.29 29.08 -14.06
CA ASN A 247 41.45 29.62 -14.77
C ASN A 247 42.72 28.88 -14.37
N HIS A 248 43.75 28.99 -15.20
CA HIS A 248 45.11 28.55 -14.86
C HIS A 248 46.01 29.74 -14.55
N ASP A 249 46.62 29.74 -13.36
CA ASP A 249 47.55 30.78 -12.92
C ASP A 249 48.96 30.62 -13.54
N THR A 250 49.27 29.44 -14.08
CA THR A 250 50.57 29.12 -14.70
C THR A 250 50.38 28.75 -16.17
N ALA A 251 51.02 29.51 -17.06
CA ALA A 251 50.94 29.31 -18.50
C ALA A 251 51.95 28.25 -18.99
N ILE A 252 51.47 27.03 -19.30
CA ILE A 252 52.23 26.10 -20.13
C ILE A 252 51.78 26.30 -21.58
N ILE A 253 52.65 26.82 -22.43
CA ILE A 253 52.33 27.06 -23.84
C ILE A 253 52.26 25.70 -24.57
N PRO A 254 51.17 25.35 -25.30
CA PRO A 254 51.01 24.04 -25.92
C PRO A 254 51.98 23.76 -27.07
N GLY A 255 52.54 24.79 -27.70
CA GLY A 255 53.29 24.64 -28.95
C GLY A 255 52.38 24.19 -30.09
N LEU A 256 51.26 24.88 -30.29
CA LEU A 256 50.27 24.58 -31.32
C LEU A 256 50.90 24.75 -32.72
N HIS A 257 50.84 23.68 -33.52
CA HIS A 257 51.37 23.66 -34.87
C HIS A 257 50.38 23.04 -35.85
N ILE A 258 50.12 23.74 -36.95
CA ILE A 258 49.22 23.31 -38.03
C ILE A 258 50.05 23.21 -39.31
N SER A 259 50.03 22.06 -39.99
CA SER A 259 50.98 21.76 -41.07
C SER A 259 51.05 22.82 -42.19
N ASN A 260 49.91 23.45 -42.52
CA ASN A 260 49.81 24.43 -43.62
C ASN A 260 50.03 25.89 -43.17
N VAL A 261 50.03 26.18 -41.87
CA VAL A 261 50.17 27.53 -41.30
C VAL A 261 51.51 27.68 -40.58
N GLY A 262 52.00 26.61 -39.96
CA GLY A 262 53.19 26.59 -39.12
C GLY A 262 52.84 26.66 -37.63
N SER A 263 53.78 27.20 -36.83
CA SER A 263 53.63 27.29 -35.37
C SER A 263 52.86 28.54 -34.98
N ILE A 264 51.74 28.36 -34.27
CA ILE A 264 50.88 29.44 -33.80
C ILE A 264 51.39 29.94 -32.45
N ARG A 265 51.52 31.27 -32.31
CA ARG A 265 51.98 31.93 -31.08
C ARG A 265 50.79 32.28 -30.19
N LEU A 266 51.01 32.29 -28.87
CA LEU A 266 50.04 32.76 -27.88
C LEU A 266 50.48 34.13 -27.31
N PRO A 267 49.54 35.08 -27.11
CA PRO A 267 48.12 35.01 -27.46
C PRO A 267 47.88 34.97 -28.98
N ILE A 268 46.85 34.26 -29.42
CA ILE A 268 46.51 34.10 -30.83
C ILE A 268 45.93 35.42 -31.35
N SER A 269 46.62 36.00 -32.34
CA SER A 269 46.19 37.24 -32.98
C SER A 269 45.03 36.99 -33.95
N ALA A 270 44.28 38.05 -34.29
CA ALA A 270 43.24 37.97 -35.31
C ALA A 270 43.78 37.59 -36.71
N GLU A 271 45.06 37.86 -36.99
CA GLU A 271 45.73 37.45 -38.23
C GLU A 271 45.98 35.95 -38.24
N ASP A 272 46.59 35.42 -37.16
CA ASP A 272 46.82 33.99 -37.00
C ASP A 272 45.49 33.20 -37.01
N ALA A 273 44.45 33.70 -36.33
CA ALA A 273 43.13 33.07 -36.32
C ALA A 273 42.51 32.97 -37.73
N ARG A 274 42.65 34.02 -38.56
CA ARG A 274 42.19 34.00 -39.95
C ARG A 274 42.99 33.04 -40.82
N GLU A 275 44.29 32.90 -40.59
CA GLU A 275 45.12 31.90 -41.27
C GLU A 275 44.76 30.47 -40.85
N MET A 276 44.49 30.25 -39.56
CA MET A 276 44.00 28.96 -39.04
C MET A 276 42.69 28.55 -39.72
N ILE A 277 41.74 29.48 -39.86
CA ILE A 277 40.44 29.24 -40.51
C ILE A 277 40.62 28.74 -41.96
N GLN A 278 41.64 29.18 -42.70
CA GLN A 278 41.90 28.68 -44.07
C GLN A 278 42.26 27.20 -44.12
N SER A 279 42.71 26.62 -42.99
CA SER A 279 42.95 25.18 -42.85
C SER A 279 41.79 24.43 -42.19
N CYS A 280 40.75 25.14 -41.73
CA CYS A 280 39.58 24.56 -41.09
C CYS A 280 38.50 24.17 -42.09
N HIS A 281 37.57 23.34 -41.63
CA HIS A 281 36.26 23.15 -42.24
C HIS A 281 35.16 23.60 -41.27
N MET A 282 33.97 23.87 -41.81
CA MET A 282 32.80 24.18 -40.98
C MET A 282 32.48 23.00 -40.07
N SER A 283 32.22 23.30 -38.80
CA SER A 283 31.95 22.26 -37.81
C SER A 283 30.58 21.66 -38.04
N PRO A 284 30.46 20.34 -38.22
CA PRO A 284 29.16 19.71 -38.32
C PRO A 284 28.46 19.62 -36.94
N TYR A 285 27.18 19.28 -36.98
CA TYR A 285 26.38 18.82 -35.84
C TYR A 285 25.69 17.50 -36.17
N GLY A 286 25.34 16.72 -35.15
CA GLY A 286 24.61 15.46 -35.33
C GLY A 286 23.10 15.67 -35.31
N LYS A 287 22.37 15.03 -36.22
CA LYS A 287 20.91 14.85 -36.16
C LYS A 287 20.62 13.36 -36.32
N GLY A 288 20.33 12.66 -35.21
CA GLY A 288 20.25 11.20 -35.20
C GLY A 288 21.57 10.55 -35.64
N THR A 289 21.54 9.76 -36.72
CA THR A 289 22.73 9.12 -37.30
C THR A 289 23.44 9.97 -38.36
N GLU A 290 22.88 11.13 -38.73
CA GLU A 290 23.41 11.98 -39.79
C GLU A 290 24.33 13.07 -39.23
N THR A 291 25.42 13.35 -39.97
CA THR A 291 26.33 14.45 -39.69
C THR A 291 26.08 15.56 -40.70
N LEU A 292 25.49 16.67 -40.27
CA LEU A 292 25.02 17.77 -41.13
C LEU A 292 25.75 19.09 -40.83
N VAL A 293 25.83 19.96 -41.83
CA VAL A 293 26.32 21.34 -41.68
C VAL A 293 25.14 22.28 -41.89
N ASN A 294 24.72 22.97 -40.83
CA ASN A 294 23.66 23.98 -40.87
C ASN A 294 24.08 25.18 -40.00
N GLU A 295 24.36 26.31 -40.66
CA GLU A 295 24.84 27.53 -40.00
C GLU A 295 23.79 28.19 -39.10
N SER A 296 22.50 27.88 -39.28
CA SER A 296 21.43 28.33 -38.38
C SER A 296 21.45 27.61 -37.03
N VAL A 297 22.05 26.40 -36.97
CA VAL A 297 22.18 25.60 -35.74
C VAL A 297 23.55 25.79 -35.11
N ARG A 298 24.59 25.81 -35.93
CA ARG A 298 25.99 25.91 -35.48
C ARG A 298 26.82 26.68 -36.47
N LYS A 299 27.45 27.77 -36.01
CA LYS A 299 28.42 28.53 -36.77
C LYS A 299 29.76 28.50 -36.04
N SER A 300 30.66 27.61 -36.46
CA SER A 300 32.03 27.51 -35.92
C SER A 300 32.93 26.73 -36.87
N TRP A 301 34.23 27.01 -36.85
CA TRP A 301 35.24 26.30 -37.63
C TRP A 301 35.92 25.22 -36.77
N GLN A 302 36.29 24.07 -37.35
CA GLN A 302 37.02 23.02 -36.63
C GLN A 302 38.29 22.53 -37.34
N LEU A 303 39.21 22.03 -36.53
CA LEU A 303 40.27 21.11 -36.91
C LEU A 303 40.15 19.83 -36.08
N ASP A 304 40.21 18.68 -36.73
CA ASP A 304 40.27 17.38 -36.08
C ASP A 304 41.66 17.17 -35.46
N ALA A 305 41.76 16.35 -34.40
CA ALA A 305 43.00 16.16 -33.64
C ALA A 305 44.21 15.71 -34.48
N ASN A 306 44.01 15.11 -35.65
CA ASN A 306 45.09 14.68 -36.55
C ASN A 306 45.58 15.79 -37.51
N GLN A 307 44.89 16.94 -37.56
CA GLN A 307 45.22 18.07 -38.44
C GLN A 307 46.14 19.11 -37.77
N PHE A 308 46.37 18.99 -36.47
CA PHE A 308 47.28 19.84 -35.71
C PHE A 308 48.06 19.03 -34.68
N SER A 309 49.11 19.63 -34.10
CA SER A 309 49.90 19.01 -33.04
C SER A 309 50.20 19.98 -31.92
N LEU A 310 50.31 19.47 -30.70
CA LEU A 310 50.71 20.21 -29.51
C LEU A 310 52.14 19.77 -29.15
N GLN A 311 53.13 20.52 -29.62
CA GLN A 311 54.53 20.10 -29.64
C GLN A 311 55.23 20.19 -28.28
N ASN A 312 54.69 20.96 -27.33
CA ASN A 312 55.29 21.05 -26.00
C ASN A 312 54.88 19.81 -25.17
N PRO A 313 55.82 18.90 -24.86
CA PRO A 313 55.49 17.72 -24.09
C PRO A 313 54.91 18.10 -22.73
N LYS A 314 55.31 19.20 -22.08
CA LYS A 314 54.77 19.59 -20.75
C LYS A 314 53.28 19.98 -20.76
N TRP A 315 52.66 20.13 -21.94
CA TRP A 315 51.24 20.46 -22.06
C TRP A 315 50.34 19.43 -21.35
N HIS A 316 50.70 18.14 -21.39
CA HIS A 316 49.93 17.10 -20.69
C HIS A 316 49.81 17.34 -19.19
N THR A 317 50.77 18.06 -18.58
CA THR A 317 50.74 18.39 -17.15
C THR A 317 49.64 19.41 -16.85
N LEU A 318 49.44 20.42 -17.71
CA LEU A 318 48.36 21.40 -17.55
C LEU A 318 47.00 20.73 -17.76
N VAL A 319 46.89 19.87 -18.78
CA VAL A 319 45.66 19.08 -19.03
C VAL A 319 45.35 18.21 -17.81
N ARG A 320 46.35 17.53 -17.23
CA ARG A 320 46.15 16.72 -16.01
C ARG A 320 45.61 17.54 -14.84
N VAL A 321 46.15 18.74 -14.60
CA VAL A 321 45.62 19.65 -13.56
C VAL A 321 44.15 20.01 -13.82
N SER A 322 43.78 20.29 -15.07
CA SER A 322 42.37 20.51 -15.44
C SER A 322 41.51 19.28 -15.19
N VAL A 323 41.98 18.08 -15.53
CA VAL A 323 41.26 16.83 -15.31
C VAL A 323 41.04 16.59 -13.82
N ASP A 324 42.06 16.76 -12.97
CA ASP A 324 41.94 16.51 -11.54
C ASP A 324 40.95 17.48 -10.88
N LYS A 325 40.98 18.76 -11.30
CA LYS A 325 39.99 19.77 -10.89
C LYS A 325 38.59 19.45 -11.42
N ALA A 326 38.48 18.98 -12.67
CA ALA A 326 37.22 18.59 -13.28
C ALA A 326 36.58 17.41 -12.54
N VAL A 327 37.34 16.34 -12.28
CA VAL A 327 36.87 15.16 -11.53
C VAL A 327 36.36 15.56 -10.14
N THR A 328 37.12 16.41 -9.43
CA THR A 328 36.72 16.91 -8.10
C THR A 328 35.47 17.78 -8.18
N GLY A 329 35.43 18.76 -9.11
CA GLY A 329 34.34 19.71 -9.24
C GLY A 329 33.04 19.09 -9.74
N LEU A 330 33.14 18.06 -10.60
CA LEU A 330 31.99 17.26 -11.04
C LEU A 330 31.53 16.25 -9.97
N GLY A 331 32.35 16.01 -8.94
CA GLY A 331 32.01 15.10 -7.84
C GLY A 331 32.12 13.63 -8.22
N LEU A 332 32.88 13.29 -9.27
CA LEU A 332 33.11 11.91 -9.67
C LEU A 332 34.07 11.22 -8.69
N GLN A 333 33.59 10.21 -7.96
CA GLN A 333 34.45 9.40 -7.08
C GLN A 333 35.17 8.32 -7.90
N ALA A 334 36.29 8.72 -8.51
CA ALA A 334 37.13 7.85 -9.32
C ALA A 334 38.58 7.89 -8.84
N ASN A 335 39.33 6.81 -9.08
CA ASN A 335 40.78 6.87 -8.97
C ASN A 335 41.31 7.78 -10.10
N PRO A 336 42.10 8.84 -9.81
CA PRO A 336 42.63 9.73 -10.85
C PRO A 336 43.42 9.03 -11.97
N LEU A 337 43.99 7.84 -11.69
CA LEU A 337 44.69 7.03 -12.69
C LEU A 337 43.76 6.35 -13.71
N GLU A 338 42.49 6.15 -13.35
CA GLU A 338 41.45 5.55 -14.19
C GLU A 338 40.76 6.60 -15.08
N VAL A 339 41.04 7.89 -14.84
CA VAL A 339 40.53 9.01 -15.62
C VAL A 339 41.59 9.53 -16.60
N LYS A 340 41.18 9.71 -17.85
CA LYS A 340 42.01 10.21 -18.96
C LYS A 340 41.28 11.32 -19.72
N ALA A 341 42.06 12.22 -20.31
CA ALA A 341 41.58 13.19 -21.29
C ALA A 341 42.19 12.87 -22.65
N GLU A 342 41.34 12.71 -23.66
CA GLU A 342 41.75 12.45 -25.04
C GLU A 342 41.43 13.67 -25.90
N LEU A 343 42.44 14.21 -26.60
CA LEU A 343 42.26 15.38 -27.46
C LEU A 343 41.35 15.01 -28.65
N TYR A 344 40.25 15.73 -28.80
CA TYR A 344 39.26 15.46 -29.83
C TYR A 344 39.39 16.42 -31.01
N LYS A 345 39.29 17.73 -30.75
CA LYS A 345 39.31 18.76 -31.80
C LYS A 345 39.67 20.14 -31.27
N LEU A 346 39.99 21.03 -32.20
CA LEU A 346 40.11 22.47 -31.97
C LEU A 346 38.93 23.17 -32.62
N LEU A 347 38.30 24.12 -31.92
CA LEU A 347 37.21 24.94 -32.44
C LEU A 347 37.59 26.42 -32.45
N ILE A 348 37.19 27.11 -33.51
CA ILE A 348 37.34 28.57 -33.67
C ILE A 348 35.94 29.17 -33.87
N TYR A 349 35.61 30.13 -33.00
CA TYR A 349 34.41 30.94 -33.08
C TYR A 349 34.84 32.37 -33.44
N GLU A 350 34.49 32.81 -34.65
CA GLU A 350 34.67 34.18 -35.11
C GLU A 350 33.48 35.08 -34.69
N GLU A 351 33.51 36.35 -35.04
CA GLU A 351 32.40 37.27 -34.75
C GLU A 351 31.05 36.78 -35.32
N GLY A 352 30.04 36.73 -34.46
CA GLY A 352 28.71 36.19 -34.74
C GLY A 352 28.61 34.65 -34.73
N ALA A 353 29.70 33.93 -34.45
CA ALA A 353 29.70 32.47 -34.31
C ALA A 353 29.01 32.03 -33.00
N PHE A 354 28.23 30.95 -33.06
CA PHE A 354 27.44 30.42 -31.94
C PHE A 354 27.20 28.91 -32.10
N PHE A 355 26.66 28.28 -31.06
CA PHE A 355 26.10 26.94 -31.13
C PHE A 355 24.86 26.86 -30.25
N LEU A 356 23.71 26.51 -30.83
CA LEU A 356 22.45 26.32 -30.11
C LEU A 356 22.54 25.24 -29.02
N PRO A 357 21.58 25.21 -28.07
CA PRO A 357 21.49 24.19 -27.04
C PRO A 357 21.57 22.77 -27.61
N HIS A 358 22.48 21.96 -27.07
CA HIS A 358 22.68 20.56 -27.46
C HIS A 358 23.36 19.77 -26.33
N GLN A 359 23.27 18.43 -26.39
CA GLN A 359 24.06 17.53 -25.55
C GLN A 359 25.25 16.97 -26.33
N ASP A 360 26.29 16.56 -25.61
CA ASP A 360 27.46 15.94 -26.23
C ASP A 360 27.19 14.46 -26.48
N SER A 361 27.40 14.00 -27.72
CA SER A 361 27.44 12.57 -27.99
C SER A 361 28.73 11.96 -27.42
N GLU A 362 28.59 10.80 -26.79
CA GLU A 362 29.71 9.96 -26.33
C GLU A 362 30.44 9.37 -27.54
N LYS A 363 31.73 9.66 -27.66
CA LYS A 363 32.51 9.39 -28.91
C LYS A 363 33.46 8.22 -28.79
N VAL A 364 33.77 7.82 -27.56
CA VAL A 364 34.73 6.78 -27.20
C VAL A 364 34.23 6.05 -25.96
N ASP A 365 34.50 4.75 -25.87
CA ASP A 365 34.10 3.94 -24.70
C ASP A 365 34.65 4.52 -23.39
N GLY A 366 33.77 4.66 -22.41
CA GLY A 366 34.04 5.24 -21.09
C GLY A 366 34.00 6.77 -21.06
N MET A 367 33.60 7.44 -22.14
CA MET A 367 33.44 8.89 -22.14
C MET A 367 32.30 9.29 -21.22
N PHE A 368 32.58 10.06 -20.17
CA PHE A 368 31.56 10.54 -19.23
C PHE A 368 31.29 12.04 -19.37
N GLY A 369 32.16 12.78 -20.03
CA GLY A 369 32.03 14.23 -20.14
C GLY A 369 33.04 14.87 -21.08
N THR A 370 32.99 16.19 -21.16
CA THR A 370 33.82 17.01 -22.03
C THR A 370 34.65 17.97 -21.19
N LEU A 371 35.91 18.16 -21.56
CA LEU A 371 36.78 19.22 -21.04
C LEU A 371 37.13 20.18 -22.18
N VAL A 372 36.83 21.45 -21.97
CA VAL A 372 37.20 22.54 -22.89
C VAL A 372 38.27 23.40 -22.25
N ILE A 373 39.35 23.65 -22.99
CA ILE A 373 40.41 24.59 -22.60
C ILE A 373 40.45 25.72 -23.63
N SER A 374 40.09 26.92 -23.20
CA SER A 374 40.20 28.14 -23.99
C SER A 374 41.65 28.63 -24.03
N LEU A 375 42.17 28.79 -25.24
CA LEU A 375 43.50 29.34 -25.48
C LEU A 375 43.44 30.88 -25.40
N PRO A 376 44.53 31.56 -24.99
CA PRO A 376 44.60 33.01 -25.01
C PRO A 376 44.38 33.55 -26.44
N SER A 377 43.23 34.17 -26.67
CA SER A 377 42.84 34.86 -27.90
C SER A 377 41.74 35.85 -27.54
N LYS A 378 41.98 37.14 -27.78
CA LYS A 378 41.10 38.23 -27.34
C LYS A 378 39.72 38.11 -27.99
N HIS A 379 38.67 38.07 -27.17
CA HIS A 379 37.27 38.07 -27.63
C HIS A 379 36.30 38.65 -26.59
N GLU A 380 35.10 39.01 -27.04
CA GLU A 380 33.93 39.37 -26.24
C GLU A 380 32.75 38.44 -26.59
N GLY A 381 31.87 38.18 -25.63
CA GLY A 381 30.81 37.17 -25.77
C GLY A 381 31.38 35.74 -25.81
N GLY A 382 30.63 34.80 -26.40
CA GLY A 382 31.08 33.41 -26.50
C GLY A 382 30.91 32.56 -25.23
N ASP A 383 30.08 33.02 -24.29
CA ASP A 383 29.83 32.33 -23.03
C ASP A 383 29.20 30.95 -23.26
N VAL A 384 29.59 29.98 -22.45
CA VAL A 384 28.96 28.65 -22.45
C VAL A 384 27.91 28.63 -21.35
N ILE A 385 26.66 28.40 -21.73
CA ILE A 385 25.59 28.17 -20.75
C ILE A 385 25.29 26.68 -20.71
N ALA A 386 25.48 26.06 -19.55
CA ALA A 386 25.16 24.67 -19.30
C ALA A 386 23.89 24.60 -18.45
N SER A 387 22.97 23.71 -18.83
CA SER A 387 21.70 23.46 -18.16
C SER A 387 21.57 21.97 -17.86
N HIS A 388 21.15 21.65 -16.65
CA HIS A 388 20.91 20.27 -16.21
C HIS A 388 19.77 20.30 -15.20
N LYS A 389 18.67 19.59 -15.50
CA LYS A 389 17.38 19.76 -14.79
C LYS A 389 16.99 21.25 -14.75
N ASP A 390 16.58 21.75 -13.58
CA ASP A 390 16.15 23.15 -13.38
C ASP A 390 17.30 24.13 -13.13
N GLU A 391 18.55 23.65 -13.13
CA GLU A 391 19.72 24.46 -12.83
C GLU A 391 20.46 24.91 -14.11
N ARG A 392 21.01 26.13 -14.06
CA ARG A 392 21.85 26.69 -15.14
C ARG A 392 23.12 27.30 -14.58
N LEU A 393 24.25 26.99 -15.22
CA LEU A 393 25.56 27.53 -14.89
C LEU A 393 26.18 28.16 -16.14
N THR A 394 26.93 29.24 -15.95
CA THR A 394 27.59 29.97 -17.04
C THR A 394 29.10 29.91 -16.89
N PHE A 395 29.80 29.60 -17.98
CA PHE A 395 31.25 29.68 -18.10
C PHE A 395 31.64 30.84 -19.02
N GLU A 396 32.14 31.90 -18.42
CA GLU A 396 32.58 33.12 -19.11
C GLU A 396 34.06 33.00 -19.52
N THR A 397 34.34 33.08 -20.81
CA THR A 397 35.73 33.01 -21.32
C THR A 397 36.34 34.37 -21.62
N ALA A 398 35.52 35.39 -21.90
CA ALA A 398 35.98 36.71 -22.32
C ALA A 398 36.89 37.43 -21.29
N PRO A 399 36.61 37.45 -19.98
CA PRO A 399 37.37 38.25 -19.01
C PRO A 399 38.87 37.92 -18.92
N ASN A 400 39.25 36.66 -19.18
CA ASN A 400 40.63 36.18 -19.11
C ASN A 400 41.26 35.95 -20.50
N SER A 401 40.51 36.24 -21.57
CA SER A 401 40.79 35.77 -22.93
C SER A 401 42.06 36.33 -23.57
N GLU A 402 42.49 37.55 -23.22
CA GLU A 402 43.59 38.21 -23.91
C GLU A 402 44.96 37.57 -23.61
N PHE A 403 45.15 37.04 -22.40
CA PHE A 403 46.45 36.52 -21.96
C PHE A 403 46.38 35.21 -21.18
N GLY A 404 45.21 34.82 -20.69
CA GLY A 404 45.03 33.69 -19.79
C GLY A 404 44.41 32.47 -20.45
N PHE A 405 44.57 31.34 -19.77
CA PHE A 405 43.84 30.12 -20.10
C PHE A 405 42.66 29.98 -19.14
N SER A 406 41.52 29.61 -19.72
CA SER A 406 40.31 29.25 -18.97
C SER A 406 39.90 27.85 -19.37
N TRP A 407 39.28 27.12 -18.46
CA TRP A 407 38.80 25.76 -18.73
C TRP A 407 37.44 25.54 -18.09
N ALA A 408 36.67 24.64 -18.69
CA ALA A 408 35.42 24.15 -18.13
C ALA A 408 35.24 22.68 -18.47
N ALA A 409 34.56 21.96 -17.59
CA ALA A 409 34.20 20.58 -17.80
C ALA A 409 32.76 20.32 -17.36
N TRP A 410 32.06 19.46 -18.08
CA TRP A 410 30.67 19.06 -17.82
C TRP A 410 30.45 17.60 -18.22
N TYR A 411 29.40 16.97 -17.66
CA TYR A 411 28.96 15.63 -18.05
C TYR A 411 28.37 15.62 -19.46
N ALA A 412 28.46 14.48 -20.17
CA ALA A 412 28.05 14.39 -21.58
C ALA A 412 26.55 14.67 -21.81
N ASP A 413 25.71 14.29 -20.85
CA ASP A 413 24.26 14.47 -20.81
C ASP A 413 23.82 15.90 -20.41
N VAL A 414 24.77 16.82 -20.18
CA VAL A 414 24.45 18.22 -19.90
C VAL A 414 24.14 18.96 -21.20
N THR A 415 22.95 19.55 -21.26
CA THR A 415 22.55 20.44 -22.36
C THR A 415 23.33 21.74 -22.25
N HIS A 416 24.08 22.10 -23.27
CA HIS A 416 24.88 23.31 -23.28
C HIS A 416 24.78 24.07 -24.60
N GLU A 417 24.96 25.38 -24.54
CA GLU A 417 24.99 26.28 -25.69
C GLU A 417 26.18 27.22 -25.62
N VAL A 418 26.62 27.69 -26.78
CA VAL A 418 27.64 28.74 -26.90
C VAL A 418 26.97 30.00 -27.43
N LYS A 419 26.89 31.03 -26.59
CA LYS A 419 26.33 32.32 -26.98
C LYS A 419 27.19 32.99 -28.06
N PRO A 420 26.61 33.89 -28.88
CA PRO A 420 27.35 34.56 -29.94
C PRO A 420 28.62 35.25 -29.44
N VAL A 421 29.73 35.07 -30.15
CA VAL A 421 30.93 35.91 -29.99
C VAL A 421 30.62 37.28 -30.61
N THR A 422 30.70 38.34 -29.82
CA THR A 422 30.35 39.71 -30.27
C THR A 422 31.53 40.47 -30.84
N SER A 423 32.76 40.05 -30.53
CA SER A 423 34.00 40.63 -31.06
C SER A 423 35.16 39.66 -30.89
N GLY A 424 36.11 39.65 -31.83
CA GLY A 424 37.34 38.85 -31.76
C GLY A 424 37.17 37.37 -32.12
N TYR A 425 38.06 36.52 -31.59
CA TYR A 425 38.07 35.08 -31.90
C TYR A 425 38.21 34.25 -30.62
N ARG A 426 37.25 33.35 -30.37
CA ARG A 426 37.31 32.39 -29.27
C ARG A 426 37.83 31.06 -29.80
N ILE A 427 39.02 30.65 -29.34
CA ILE A 427 39.70 29.43 -29.79
C ILE A 427 39.84 28.47 -28.62
N VAL A 428 39.33 27.25 -28.80
CA VAL A 428 39.27 26.26 -27.72
C VAL A 428 39.76 24.88 -28.17
N LEU A 429 40.41 24.17 -27.26
CA LEU A 429 40.72 22.75 -27.40
C LEU A 429 39.67 21.94 -26.65
N VAL A 430 39.12 20.92 -27.30
CA VAL A 430 38.09 20.04 -26.75
C VAL A 430 38.69 18.66 -26.50
N TYR A 431 38.49 18.14 -25.29
CA TYR A 431 38.94 16.82 -24.86
C TYR A 431 37.74 15.99 -24.41
N ASN A 432 37.74 14.70 -24.77
CA ASN A 432 36.83 13.72 -24.19
C ASN A 432 37.39 13.29 -22.83
N LEU A 433 36.59 13.39 -21.77
CA LEU A 433 36.92 12.86 -20.45
C LEU A 433 36.45 11.41 -20.37
N ILE A 434 37.38 10.50 -20.10
CA ILE A 434 37.17 9.06 -20.14
C ILE A 434 37.44 8.48 -18.76
N HIS A 435 36.51 7.69 -18.23
CA HIS A 435 36.64 6.96 -16.98
C HIS A 435 36.46 5.45 -17.26
N ARG A 436 37.49 4.66 -16.95
CA ARG A 436 37.45 3.19 -17.08
C ARG A 436 37.75 2.54 -15.73
N PRO A 437 36.74 2.40 -14.86
CA PRO A 437 36.94 1.87 -13.52
C PRO A 437 37.33 0.39 -13.54
N SER A 438 38.28 0.01 -12.69
CA SER A 438 38.55 -1.39 -12.38
C SER A 438 37.38 -1.93 -11.53
N ALA A 439 36.92 -3.15 -11.78
CA ALA A 439 35.64 -3.73 -11.29
C ALA A 439 35.43 -3.88 -9.75
N ALA A 440 36.15 -3.13 -8.90
CA ALA A 440 36.25 -3.37 -7.46
C ALA A 440 35.80 -2.21 -6.54
N LEU A 441 35.15 -1.14 -7.03
CA LEU A 441 34.94 0.07 -6.21
C LEU A 441 33.47 0.51 -6.07
N LEU A 442 32.62 -0.35 -5.52
CA LEU A 442 31.34 0.07 -4.90
C LEU A 442 31.26 -0.32 -3.41
N GLN A 443 32.40 -0.38 -2.70
CA GLN A 443 32.39 -0.46 -1.23
C GLN A 443 32.09 0.92 -0.62
N PHE A 444 30.96 1.52 -1.00
CA PHE A 444 30.42 2.65 -0.28
C PHE A 444 29.76 2.12 1.01
N ARG A 445 30.11 2.68 2.17
CA ARG A 445 29.46 2.41 3.46
C ARG A 445 28.82 3.70 3.94
N GLY A 446 27.65 4.05 3.40
CA GLY A 446 26.85 5.14 3.91
C GLY A 446 26.08 4.76 5.17
N ASN A 447 25.57 5.79 5.84
CA ASN A 447 24.79 5.67 7.07
C ASN A 447 23.28 5.50 6.81
N LYS A 448 22.83 5.54 5.54
CA LYS A 448 21.41 5.46 5.14
C LYS A 448 20.96 4.04 4.79
N THR A 449 21.92 3.14 4.57
CA THR A 449 21.67 1.73 4.21
C THR A 449 20.72 1.07 5.20
N GLU A 450 20.76 1.41 6.49
CA GLU A 450 19.89 0.79 7.50
C GLU A 450 18.41 1.19 7.33
N ARG A 451 18.13 2.47 7.00
CA ARG A 451 16.77 2.94 6.72
C ARG A 451 16.20 2.30 5.46
N LEU A 452 17.00 2.27 4.37
CA LEU A 452 16.63 1.57 3.13
C LEU A 452 16.42 0.07 3.36
N THR A 453 17.30 -0.58 4.13
CA THR A 453 17.17 -2.00 4.50
C THR A 453 15.87 -2.24 5.25
N HIS A 454 15.45 -1.32 6.13
CA HIS A 454 14.19 -1.43 6.85
C HIS A 454 12.98 -1.32 5.91
N LEU A 455 12.98 -0.34 5.00
CA LEU A 455 11.94 -0.18 3.97
C LEU A 455 11.82 -1.41 3.07
N LEU A 456 12.94 -1.92 2.56
CA LEU A 456 12.97 -3.12 1.72
C LEU A 456 12.56 -4.37 2.51
N LYS A 457 12.87 -4.48 3.81
CA LYS A 457 12.36 -5.58 4.66
C LYS A 457 10.84 -5.51 4.82
N SER A 458 10.28 -4.31 5.01
CA SER A 458 8.84 -4.11 5.05
C SER A 458 8.18 -4.56 3.74
N TRP A 459 8.75 -4.13 2.61
CA TRP A 459 8.28 -4.51 1.27
C TRP A 459 8.40 -6.02 1.03
N ALA A 460 9.50 -6.67 1.41
CA ALA A 460 9.65 -8.12 1.32
C ALA A 460 8.63 -8.88 2.16
N ARG A 461 8.35 -8.44 3.40
CA ARG A 461 7.30 -9.05 4.24
C ARG A 461 5.93 -8.90 3.61
N ALA A 462 5.63 -7.71 3.11
CA ALA A 462 4.39 -7.47 2.38
C ALA A 462 4.29 -8.31 1.11
N ALA A 463 5.43 -8.73 0.52
CA ALA A 463 5.52 -9.67 -0.60
C ALA A 463 5.43 -11.15 -0.18
N GLU A 464 5.44 -11.47 1.12
CA GLU A 464 5.25 -12.82 1.65
C GLU A 464 3.80 -13.13 2.09
N GLU A 465 2.93 -12.12 2.21
CA GLU A 465 1.53 -12.29 2.67
C GLU A 465 0.62 -12.99 1.63
N PRO A 466 0.05 -14.17 1.95
CA PRO A 466 -0.80 -14.90 1.00
C PRO A 466 -2.11 -14.16 0.69
N GLY A 467 -2.40 -13.94 -0.61
CA GLY A 467 -3.73 -13.56 -1.10
C GLY A 467 -3.93 -12.11 -1.54
N GLN A 468 -2.90 -11.25 -1.51
CA GLN A 468 -3.01 -9.85 -1.99
C GLN A 468 -2.42 -9.59 -3.39
N TYR A 469 -1.68 -10.52 -4.00
CA TYR A 469 -1.06 -10.35 -5.33
C TYR A 469 -2.04 -10.71 -6.46
N LEU A 470 -3.15 -9.99 -6.51
CA LEU A 470 -4.23 -10.25 -7.45
C LEU A 470 -3.88 -9.86 -8.89
N ASP A 471 -2.99 -8.88 -9.09
CA ASP A 471 -2.80 -8.24 -10.39
C ASP A 471 -1.30 -8.17 -10.74
N GLY A 472 -0.95 -8.54 -11.98
CA GLY A 472 0.41 -8.90 -12.42
C GLY A 472 1.36 -7.70 -12.58
N TRP A 473 2.19 -7.75 -13.63
CA TRP A 473 3.08 -6.65 -14.04
C TRP A 473 2.32 -5.42 -14.62
N ASP A 474 1.00 -5.35 -14.39
CA ASP A 474 0.05 -4.38 -14.97
C ASP A 474 -0.37 -3.31 -13.94
N ASP A 475 -1.08 -2.26 -14.37
CA ASP A 475 -1.38 -1.04 -13.57
C ASP A 475 -2.15 -1.26 -12.25
N ASP A 476 -2.82 -2.39 -12.04
CA ASP A 476 -3.77 -2.63 -10.93
C ASP A 476 -3.13 -3.22 -9.65
N PHE A 477 -1.83 -3.02 -9.39
CA PHE A 477 -1.17 -3.56 -8.18
C PHE A 477 -1.40 -2.71 -6.91
N ASN A 478 -1.35 -3.35 -5.74
CA ASN A 478 -1.42 -2.67 -4.43
C ASN A 478 -0.19 -1.78 -4.20
N SER A 479 -0.38 -0.47 -4.02
CA SER A 479 0.68 0.50 -3.75
C SER A 479 1.54 0.19 -2.50
N ALA A 480 1.02 -0.61 -1.55
CA ALA A 480 1.76 -1.06 -0.39
C ALA A 480 2.75 -2.21 -0.70
N CYS A 481 2.55 -2.93 -1.81
CA CYS A 481 3.43 -4.03 -2.25
C CYS A 481 3.51 -4.09 -3.79
N PRO A 482 4.19 -3.12 -4.43
CA PRO A 482 4.43 -3.16 -5.87
C PRO A 482 5.30 -4.37 -6.27
N PRO A 483 5.16 -4.93 -7.49
CA PRO A 483 5.99 -6.05 -7.93
C PRO A 483 7.44 -5.62 -8.25
N ALA A 484 7.62 -4.38 -8.67
CA ALA A 484 8.91 -3.73 -8.87
C ALA A 484 8.75 -2.20 -8.73
N LEU A 485 9.87 -1.50 -8.50
CA LEU A 485 9.93 -0.04 -8.50
C LEU A 485 11.14 0.41 -9.32
N VAL A 486 11.04 1.56 -9.98
CA VAL A 486 12.10 2.13 -10.82
C VAL A 486 12.46 3.50 -10.28
N TYR A 487 13.62 3.60 -9.62
CA TYR A 487 14.14 4.88 -9.13
C TYR A 487 14.90 5.61 -10.24
N ILE A 488 14.38 6.75 -10.69
CA ILE A 488 14.98 7.58 -11.74
C ILE A 488 16.28 8.19 -11.23
N LEU A 489 17.34 8.01 -12.02
CA LEU A 489 18.66 8.56 -11.77
C LEU A 489 18.73 10.01 -12.25
N GLU A 490 19.70 10.75 -11.71
CA GLU A 490 19.90 12.16 -12.04
C GLU A 490 20.50 12.36 -13.43
N HIS A 491 21.41 11.47 -13.83
CA HIS A 491 22.03 11.51 -15.13
C HIS A 491 21.37 10.56 -16.12
N GLN A 492 21.44 10.93 -17.40
CA GLN A 492 21.08 10.04 -18.49
C GLN A 492 22.34 9.27 -18.95
N TYR A 493 22.18 7.97 -19.17
CA TYR A 493 23.25 7.09 -19.60
C TYR A 493 22.87 6.46 -20.93
N THR A 494 23.77 6.48 -21.90
CA THR A 494 23.54 5.72 -23.13
C THR A 494 23.62 4.23 -22.84
N GLN A 495 23.13 3.42 -23.79
CA GLN A 495 23.27 1.96 -23.71
C GLN A 495 24.72 1.49 -23.50
N ALA A 496 25.70 2.21 -24.06
CA ALA A 496 27.12 1.84 -23.96
C ALA A 496 27.70 2.13 -22.56
N GLU A 497 27.19 3.18 -21.89
CA GLU A 497 27.67 3.61 -20.58
C GLU A 497 26.78 3.12 -19.41
N LEU A 498 25.66 2.46 -19.70
CA LEU A 498 24.77 1.88 -18.69
C LEU A 498 25.47 0.72 -17.95
N ASN A 499 26.17 1.05 -16.87
CA ASN A 499 26.92 0.10 -16.06
C ASN A 499 27.06 0.61 -14.62
N PHE A 500 26.96 -0.29 -13.65
CA PHE A 500 27.00 0.04 -12.22
C PHE A 500 28.29 0.79 -11.83
N ALA A 501 29.42 0.42 -12.43
CA ALA A 501 30.70 1.03 -12.13
C ALA A 501 30.89 2.43 -12.75
N ARG A 502 30.06 2.80 -13.73
CA ARG A 502 30.21 4.03 -14.53
C ARG A 502 29.20 5.13 -14.17
N LEU A 503 28.44 4.95 -13.10
CA LEU A 503 27.50 5.95 -12.60
C LEU A 503 28.22 7.27 -12.27
N LYS A 504 27.60 8.38 -12.69
CA LYS A 504 28.07 9.76 -12.60
C LYS A 504 27.48 10.45 -11.36
N GLY A 505 28.20 11.43 -10.83
CA GLY A 505 27.70 12.35 -9.81
C GLY A 505 27.04 11.67 -8.60
N VAL A 506 25.83 12.16 -8.26
CA VAL A 506 25.05 11.69 -7.11
C VAL A 506 24.44 10.29 -7.29
N ASP A 507 24.35 9.80 -8.52
CA ASP A 507 23.78 8.47 -8.80
C ASP A 507 24.64 7.37 -8.20
N GLN A 508 25.97 7.54 -8.23
CA GLN A 508 26.91 6.56 -7.69
C GLN A 508 26.67 6.25 -6.20
N PRO A 509 26.68 7.22 -5.27
CA PRO A 509 26.41 6.95 -3.86
C PRO A 509 24.95 6.53 -3.59
N ARG A 510 23.96 7.09 -4.29
CA ARG A 510 22.54 6.70 -4.13
C ARG A 510 22.31 5.24 -4.53
N PHE A 511 22.81 4.86 -5.71
CA PHE A 511 22.72 3.50 -6.20
C PHE A 511 23.49 2.53 -5.31
N ALA A 512 24.67 2.91 -4.80
CA ALA A 512 25.44 2.04 -3.90
C ALA A 512 24.70 1.77 -2.57
N GLU A 513 24.07 2.77 -1.95
CA GLU A 513 23.24 2.58 -0.75
C GLU A 513 22.05 1.66 -1.03
N LEU A 514 21.40 1.83 -2.17
CA LEU A 514 20.27 1.02 -2.60
C LEU A 514 20.69 -0.42 -2.91
N GLN A 515 21.80 -0.63 -3.62
CA GLN A 515 22.37 -1.94 -3.90
C GLN A 515 22.73 -2.66 -2.60
N ASN A 516 23.43 -1.99 -1.68
CA ASN A 516 23.77 -2.54 -0.37
C ASN A 516 22.53 -2.97 0.43
N ALA A 517 21.44 -2.19 0.37
CA ALA A 517 20.18 -2.53 1.01
C ALA A 517 19.55 -3.76 0.34
N CYS A 518 19.52 -3.82 -0.99
CA CYS A 518 18.98 -4.95 -1.75
C CYS A 518 19.72 -6.26 -1.46
N GLU A 519 21.06 -6.22 -1.39
CA GLU A 519 21.89 -7.38 -1.04
C GLU A 519 21.58 -7.93 0.36
N ARG A 520 21.23 -7.06 1.32
CA ARG A 520 20.87 -7.45 2.71
C ARG A 520 19.47 -8.01 2.84
N THR A 521 18.55 -7.66 1.93
CA THR A 521 17.13 -8.04 1.99
C THR A 521 16.74 -9.09 0.96
N GLY A 522 17.64 -9.46 0.05
CA GLY A 522 17.36 -10.42 -1.00
C GLY A 522 16.49 -9.85 -2.12
N PHE A 523 16.73 -8.59 -2.50
CA PHE A 523 16.13 -7.98 -3.68
C PHE A 523 17.08 -8.08 -4.88
N ASP A 524 16.51 -8.12 -6.08
CA ASP A 524 17.26 -7.92 -7.30
C ASP A 524 17.27 -6.43 -7.67
N ILE A 525 18.41 -5.97 -8.17
CA ILE A 525 18.61 -4.59 -8.63
C ILE A 525 19.28 -4.59 -10.00
N PHE A 526 18.78 -3.75 -10.90
CA PHE A 526 19.26 -3.57 -12.27
C PHE A 526 19.34 -2.08 -12.60
N LEU A 527 20.07 -1.73 -13.65
CA LEU A 527 19.96 -0.42 -14.30
C LEU A 527 19.12 -0.57 -15.56
N ALA A 528 18.31 0.43 -15.88
CA ALA A 528 17.48 0.42 -17.08
C ALA A 528 17.45 1.79 -17.78
N ASN A 529 17.53 1.77 -19.11
CA ASN A 529 17.07 2.88 -19.94
C ASN A 529 15.55 2.80 -20.11
N ILE A 530 14.89 3.94 -20.03
CA ILE A 530 13.45 4.09 -20.06
C ILE A 530 13.11 4.98 -21.24
N GLU A 531 12.15 4.57 -22.06
CA GLU A 531 11.62 5.38 -23.16
C GLU A 531 10.10 5.48 -23.01
N LYS A 532 9.60 6.71 -23.06
CA LYS A 532 8.18 7.01 -23.13
C LYS A 532 7.89 7.70 -24.45
N MET A 533 6.90 7.22 -25.18
CA MET A 533 6.43 7.84 -26.41
C MET A 533 4.98 8.29 -26.19
N LYS A 534 4.65 9.52 -26.56
CA LYS A 534 3.27 10.02 -26.61
C LYS A 534 2.99 10.51 -28.03
N THR A 535 1.96 9.99 -28.67
CA THR A 535 1.55 10.39 -30.02
C THR A 535 0.14 10.94 -29.98
N GLY A 536 -0.12 12.05 -30.66
CA GLY A 536 -1.47 12.59 -30.74
C GLY A 536 -1.64 13.80 -31.67
N GLY A 537 -2.88 14.27 -31.75
CA GLY A 537 -3.26 15.44 -32.54
C GLY A 537 -2.81 16.75 -31.91
N VAL A 538 -2.40 17.70 -32.76
CA VAL A 538 -1.99 19.06 -32.37
C VAL A 538 -3.08 20.05 -32.83
N ASN A 539 -3.42 21.04 -31.99
CA ASN A 539 -4.44 22.05 -32.35
C ASN A 539 -4.01 22.92 -33.55
N GLU A 540 -4.99 23.31 -34.38
CA GLU A 540 -4.85 24.24 -35.51
C GLU A 540 -4.50 25.69 -35.11
N ASP A 541 -4.51 26.01 -33.82
CA ASP A 541 -4.68 27.39 -33.33
C ASP A 541 -3.40 28.24 -33.20
N GLY A 542 -2.27 27.81 -33.78
CA GLY A 542 -1.05 28.61 -33.83
C GLY A 542 -1.08 29.78 -34.82
N TYR A 543 -2.08 29.87 -35.70
CA TYR A 543 -2.02 30.74 -36.90
C TYR A 543 -3.16 31.75 -37.11
N TYR A 544 -4.00 32.04 -36.10
CA TYR A 544 -5.00 33.13 -36.18
C TYR A 544 -4.77 34.24 -35.14
N GLY A 545 -3.65 34.95 -35.29
CA GLY A 545 -3.35 36.20 -34.60
C GLY A 545 -3.20 37.39 -35.55
N GLY A 546 -4.23 37.75 -36.30
CA GLY A 546 -4.36 39.09 -36.92
C GLY A 546 -5.65 39.70 -36.36
N TYR A 547 -5.65 40.81 -35.62
CA TYR A 547 -5.20 42.14 -36.01
C TYR A 547 -4.72 42.90 -34.76
N TYR A 548 -3.42 43.12 -34.60
CA TYR A 548 -2.79 44.37 -34.12
C TYR A 548 -1.29 44.11 -34.12
N GLY A 549 -0.57 44.82 -35.01
CA GLY A 549 0.86 44.61 -35.23
C GLY A 549 1.70 44.91 -34.00
N HIS A 550 2.32 43.87 -33.45
CA HIS A 550 3.65 43.90 -32.85
C HIS A 550 4.22 42.48 -32.92
N GLY A 551 5.49 42.38 -33.32
CA GLY A 551 6.15 41.15 -33.81
C GLY A 551 5.92 39.90 -32.95
N CYS A 552 5.43 38.85 -33.60
CA CYS A 552 5.28 37.52 -33.04
C CYS A 552 6.66 36.85 -33.04
N TYR A 553 7.22 36.62 -31.85
CA TYR A 553 8.27 35.62 -31.69
C TYR A 553 7.67 34.27 -32.07
N HIS A 554 8.33 33.51 -32.94
CA HIS A 554 8.03 32.10 -33.13
C HIS A 554 8.13 31.42 -31.75
N SER A 555 7.13 30.62 -31.39
CA SER A 555 7.21 29.79 -30.19
C SER A 555 8.18 28.65 -30.52
N ASP A 556 9.46 28.82 -30.19
CA ASP A 556 10.56 27.83 -30.41
C ASP A 556 10.44 26.59 -29.50
N GLY A 557 9.22 26.20 -29.10
CA GLY A 557 8.93 25.07 -28.21
C GLY A 557 8.18 23.94 -28.93
N PRO A 558 8.23 22.71 -28.39
CA PRO A 558 7.56 21.55 -28.97
C PRO A 558 6.03 21.75 -29.07
N HIS A 559 5.41 21.12 -30.07
CA HIS A 559 3.98 21.21 -30.33
C HIS A 559 3.20 20.46 -29.25
N SER A 560 2.35 21.16 -28.50
CA SER A 560 1.53 20.52 -27.46
C SER A 560 0.54 19.52 -28.06
N ILE A 561 0.64 18.26 -27.65
CA ILE A 561 -0.33 17.21 -27.98
C ILE A 561 -1.62 17.49 -27.18
N VAL A 562 -2.72 17.75 -27.88
CA VAL A 562 -4.02 18.06 -27.27
C VAL A 562 -4.92 16.84 -27.25
N ASP A 563 -4.85 16.01 -28.30
CA ASP A 563 -5.60 14.77 -28.42
C ASP A 563 -4.65 13.58 -28.41
N LEU A 564 -4.32 13.06 -27.22
CA LEU A 564 -3.46 11.87 -27.06
C LEU A 564 -4.12 10.64 -27.70
N VAL A 565 -3.44 10.04 -28.68
CA VAL A 565 -3.87 8.84 -29.41
C VAL A 565 -3.24 7.59 -28.80
N GLU A 566 -1.93 7.64 -28.55
CA GLU A 566 -1.14 6.51 -28.08
C GLU A 566 -0.10 6.97 -27.06
N SER A 567 0.12 6.18 -26.02
CA SER A 567 1.19 6.38 -25.05
C SER A 567 1.81 5.03 -24.72
N THR A 568 3.12 4.90 -24.86
CA THR A 568 3.89 3.71 -24.48
C THR A 568 4.94 4.07 -23.44
N LEU A 569 5.25 3.14 -22.53
CA LEU A 569 6.28 3.28 -21.52
C LEU A 569 7.01 1.95 -21.36
N GLU A 570 8.31 1.96 -21.64
CA GLU A 570 9.10 0.73 -21.76
C GLU A 570 10.50 0.85 -21.16
N LEU A 571 10.98 -0.24 -20.57
CA LEU A 571 12.39 -0.44 -20.25
C LEU A 571 13.12 -0.91 -21.52
N SER A 572 13.60 0.04 -22.32
CA SER A 572 14.22 -0.26 -23.62
C SER A 572 15.47 -1.16 -23.48
N HIS A 573 16.27 -0.95 -22.42
CA HIS A 573 17.43 -1.78 -22.10
C HIS A 573 17.58 -1.96 -20.59
N VAL A 574 17.67 -3.19 -20.10
CA VAL A 574 17.91 -3.52 -18.69
C VAL A 574 19.23 -4.27 -18.57
N VAL A 575 20.11 -3.86 -17.67
CA VAL A 575 21.43 -4.46 -17.45
C VAL A 575 21.65 -4.89 -16.01
N ASN A 576 22.41 -5.99 -15.84
CA ASN A 576 22.85 -6.46 -14.53
C ASN A 576 24.14 -5.76 -14.06
N ALA A 577 24.64 -6.13 -12.88
CA ALA A 577 25.87 -5.59 -12.30
C ALA A 577 27.14 -5.77 -13.16
N LYS A 578 27.15 -6.70 -14.14
CA LYS A 578 28.26 -6.90 -15.07
C LYS A 578 28.15 -6.03 -16.32
N GLY A 579 27.00 -5.36 -16.52
CA GLY A 579 26.66 -4.68 -17.77
C GLY A 579 26.10 -5.61 -18.85
N ASP A 580 25.77 -6.87 -18.52
CA ASP A 580 25.10 -7.74 -19.48
C ASP A 580 23.63 -7.33 -19.60
N ILE A 581 23.13 -7.24 -20.84
CA ILE A 581 21.73 -6.97 -21.10
C ILE A 581 20.89 -8.17 -20.65
N VAL A 582 19.98 -7.94 -19.71
CA VAL A 582 19.06 -8.93 -19.16
C VAL A 582 17.62 -8.74 -19.59
N GLY A 583 17.28 -7.64 -20.27
CA GLY A 583 15.95 -7.37 -20.82
C GLY A 583 15.98 -6.22 -21.81
N LYS A 584 15.04 -6.19 -22.75
CA LYS A 584 14.84 -5.11 -23.72
C LYS A 584 13.36 -4.87 -23.96
N ASP A 585 12.99 -3.65 -24.31
CA ASP A 585 11.63 -3.29 -24.76
C ASP A 585 10.53 -3.91 -23.87
N ILE A 586 10.71 -3.84 -22.54
CA ILE A 586 9.78 -4.43 -21.56
C ILE A 586 8.81 -3.35 -21.10
N SER A 587 7.53 -3.49 -21.43
CA SER A 587 6.49 -2.58 -20.98
C SER A 587 6.35 -2.63 -19.45
N PHE A 588 6.11 -1.49 -18.82
CA PHE A 588 5.86 -1.41 -17.39
C PHE A 588 4.98 -0.20 -17.05
N PRO A 589 4.20 -0.27 -15.95
CA PRO A 589 3.26 0.77 -15.59
C PRO A 589 3.94 1.97 -14.93
N GLU A 590 3.40 3.17 -15.20
CA GLU A 590 3.99 4.46 -14.80
C GLU A 590 4.03 4.64 -13.27
N ASN A 591 3.10 4.03 -12.54
CA ASN A 591 3.03 4.06 -11.09
C ASN A 591 4.22 3.36 -10.39
N MET A 592 5.05 2.59 -11.10
CA MET A 592 6.30 2.02 -10.58
C MET A 592 7.46 3.04 -10.51
N LEU A 593 7.36 4.20 -11.16
CA LEU A 593 8.42 5.20 -11.24
C LEU A 593 8.57 6.01 -9.94
N ILE A 594 9.81 6.28 -9.54
CA ILE A 594 10.16 7.17 -8.40
C ILE A 594 11.12 8.25 -8.91
N PRO A 595 10.81 9.55 -8.81
CA PRO A 595 9.57 10.14 -8.29
C PRO A 595 8.36 9.88 -9.20
N GLU A 596 7.18 10.30 -8.76
CA GLU A 596 6.00 10.39 -9.64
C GLU A 596 6.16 11.56 -10.62
N ASP A 597 5.44 11.54 -11.73
CA ASP A 597 5.38 12.65 -12.71
C ASP A 597 6.70 13.01 -13.43
N VAL A 598 7.60 12.03 -13.59
CA VAL A 598 8.91 12.17 -14.28
C VAL A 598 8.79 12.81 -15.67
N PHE A 599 7.66 12.58 -16.35
CA PHE A 599 7.42 13.02 -17.72
C PHE A 599 6.51 14.26 -17.82
N ASP A 600 6.31 15.01 -16.72
CA ASP A 600 5.69 16.34 -16.73
C ASP A 600 6.75 17.42 -17.05
N ARG A 601 7.29 17.33 -18.26
CA ARG A 601 8.33 18.23 -18.79
C ARG A 601 8.24 18.30 -20.32
N ASP A 602 9.05 19.18 -20.92
CA ASP A 602 9.22 19.20 -22.37
C ASP A 602 9.85 17.87 -22.86
N PRO A 603 9.42 17.34 -24.03
CA PRO A 603 10.00 16.14 -24.63
C PRO A 603 11.46 16.33 -25.01
N ASP A 604 12.22 15.23 -24.98
CA ASP A 604 13.62 15.22 -25.42
C ASP A 604 13.75 15.30 -26.95
N ASP A 605 12.75 14.77 -27.66
CA ASP A 605 12.66 14.83 -29.12
C ASP A 605 11.19 14.88 -29.58
N GLU A 606 10.96 15.45 -30.76
CA GLU A 606 9.64 15.55 -31.36
C GLU A 606 9.69 15.22 -32.87
N ASP A 607 8.86 14.26 -33.27
CA ASP A 607 8.52 14.04 -34.67
C ASP A 607 7.17 14.71 -34.94
N PHE A 608 7.18 15.80 -35.72
CA PHE A 608 5.99 16.50 -36.14
C PHE A 608 5.64 16.20 -37.59
N GLU A 609 4.47 15.59 -37.79
CA GLU A 609 3.85 15.42 -39.11
C GLU A 609 2.87 16.56 -39.35
N GLY A 610 3.28 17.52 -40.19
CA GLY A 610 2.45 18.64 -40.59
C GLY A 610 1.23 18.21 -41.42
N PHE A 611 0.34 19.16 -41.72
CA PHE A 611 -0.92 18.91 -42.42
C PHE A 611 -0.72 18.17 -43.76
N THR A 612 -1.12 16.90 -43.83
CA THR A 612 -1.03 16.05 -45.03
C THR A 612 -2.29 16.11 -45.92
N GLY A 613 -3.12 17.14 -45.76
CA GLY A 613 -4.34 17.35 -46.56
C GLY A 613 -5.61 17.21 -45.73
N ASN A 614 -6.31 16.08 -45.85
CA ASN A 614 -7.57 15.83 -45.10
C ASN A 614 -7.34 15.27 -43.68
N GLU A 615 -6.09 14.96 -43.32
CA GLU A 615 -5.69 14.49 -42.00
C GLU A 615 -5.07 15.67 -41.23
N GLY A 616 -5.43 15.80 -39.95
CA GLY A 616 -4.91 16.85 -39.06
C GLY A 616 -3.43 16.65 -38.74
N ALA A 617 -2.78 17.69 -38.22
CA ALA A 617 -1.38 17.59 -37.81
C ALA A 617 -1.22 16.73 -36.55
N SER A 618 -0.18 15.89 -36.52
CA SER A 618 0.15 15.05 -35.38
C SER A 618 1.60 15.25 -34.95
N ALA A 619 1.83 15.14 -33.63
CA ALA A 619 3.16 15.13 -33.06
C ALA A 619 3.37 13.84 -32.26
N THR A 620 4.59 13.32 -32.31
CA THR A 620 5.09 12.27 -31.43
C THR A 620 6.19 12.84 -30.55
N HIS A 621 5.95 12.81 -29.25
CA HIS A 621 6.87 13.25 -28.20
C HIS A 621 7.62 12.06 -27.63
N PHE A 622 8.95 12.15 -27.60
CA PHE A 622 9.83 11.13 -27.03
C PHE A 622 10.46 11.64 -25.73
N TYR A 623 10.41 10.83 -24.69
CA TYR A 623 11.06 11.09 -23.41
C TYR A 623 11.98 9.92 -23.06
N ARG A 624 13.17 10.22 -22.57
CA ARG A 624 14.23 9.27 -22.26
C ARG A 624 14.74 9.52 -20.86
N GLU A 625 14.80 8.45 -20.07
CA GLU A 625 15.30 8.49 -18.71
C GLU A 625 16.18 7.28 -18.42
N THR A 626 16.92 7.32 -17.32
CA THR A 626 17.64 6.15 -16.79
C THR A 626 17.23 5.92 -15.35
N GLY A 627 17.01 4.65 -14.97
CA GLY A 627 16.56 4.31 -13.63
C GLY A 627 17.19 3.04 -13.07
N ALA A 628 17.13 2.90 -11.74
CA ALA A 628 17.44 1.67 -11.02
C ALA A 628 16.16 0.87 -10.81
N LEU A 629 16.05 -0.29 -11.46
CA LEU A 629 14.95 -1.22 -11.30
C LEU A 629 15.20 -2.12 -10.09
N ILE A 630 14.32 -2.04 -9.09
CA ILE A 630 14.40 -2.75 -7.81
C ILE A 630 13.20 -3.69 -7.73
N MET A 631 13.41 -4.96 -7.41
CA MET A 631 12.30 -5.92 -7.25
C MET A 631 12.57 -6.93 -6.14
N PRO A 632 11.55 -7.29 -5.33
CA PRO A 632 11.65 -8.44 -4.43
C PRO A 632 12.00 -9.68 -5.24
N LYS A 633 12.95 -10.48 -4.78
CA LYS A 633 13.35 -11.72 -5.49
C LYS A 633 12.19 -12.69 -5.69
N ARG A 634 11.19 -12.65 -4.82
CA ARG A 634 9.94 -13.39 -4.99
C ARG A 634 9.20 -13.01 -6.27
N PHE A 635 9.27 -11.75 -6.71
CA PHE A 635 8.60 -11.26 -7.93
C PHE A 635 9.51 -11.26 -9.17
N HIS A 636 10.76 -11.70 -9.06
CA HIS A 636 11.68 -11.84 -10.19
C HIS A 636 11.06 -12.62 -11.36
N PHE A 637 10.27 -13.65 -11.07
CA PHE A 637 9.63 -14.45 -12.11
C PHE A 637 8.64 -13.64 -12.97
N LEU A 638 8.01 -12.58 -12.44
CA LEU A 638 7.12 -11.69 -13.22
C LEU A 638 7.91 -10.92 -14.28
N PHE A 639 9.09 -10.42 -13.93
CA PHE A 639 10.00 -9.80 -14.90
C PHE A 639 10.43 -10.78 -16.00
N VAL A 640 10.75 -12.03 -15.62
CA VAL A 640 11.11 -13.06 -16.62
C VAL A 640 9.90 -13.45 -17.48
N LEU A 641 8.69 -13.46 -16.91
CA LEU A 641 7.45 -13.70 -17.64
C LEU A 641 7.23 -12.62 -18.70
N GLU A 642 7.41 -11.35 -18.34
CA GLU A 642 7.24 -10.23 -19.26
C GLU A 642 8.25 -10.30 -20.40
N LYS A 643 9.51 -10.59 -20.09
CA LYS A 643 10.53 -10.88 -21.13
C LYS A 643 10.08 -11.96 -22.10
N LEU A 644 9.51 -13.06 -21.60
CA LEU A 644 9.05 -14.17 -22.44
C LEU A 644 7.89 -13.77 -23.36
N LYS A 645 6.97 -12.89 -22.91
CA LYS A 645 5.91 -12.33 -23.76
C LYS A 645 6.51 -11.55 -24.94
N HIS A 646 7.54 -10.75 -24.68
CA HIS A 646 8.29 -10.03 -25.71
C HIS A 646 9.32 -10.91 -26.47
N GLY A 647 9.18 -12.25 -26.42
CA GLY A 647 10.01 -13.19 -27.17
C GLY A 647 11.46 -13.34 -26.66
N GLN A 648 11.75 -12.88 -25.45
CA GLN A 648 13.09 -12.87 -24.86
C GLN A 648 13.26 -13.93 -23.77
N GLY A 649 14.38 -14.66 -23.82
CA GLY A 649 14.74 -15.66 -22.82
C GLY A 649 14.40 -17.09 -23.20
N ASN A 650 14.68 -18.04 -22.30
CA ASN A 650 14.46 -19.47 -22.51
C ASN A 650 13.35 -19.97 -21.59
N ALA A 651 12.21 -20.34 -22.17
CA ALA A 651 11.05 -20.84 -21.45
C ALA A 651 11.33 -22.13 -20.66
N GLU A 652 12.22 -23.00 -21.16
CA GLU A 652 12.61 -24.25 -20.48
C GLU A 652 13.45 -23.97 -19.23
N GLN A 653 14.38 -23.01 -19.33
CA GLN A 653 15.18 -22.56 -18.19
C GLN A 653 14.31 -21.85 -17.14
N PHE A 654 13.38 -20.98 -17.57
CA PHE A 654 12.41 -20.34 -16.70
C PHE A 654 11.59 -21.36 -15.91
N LEU A 655 11.06 -22.39 -16.57
CA LEU A 655 10.29 -23.45 -15.91
C LEU A 655 11.13 -24.25 -14.90
N GLU A 656 12.40 -24.54 -15.18
CA GLU A 656 13.29 -25.24 -14.24
C GLU A 656 13.68 -24.35 -13.05
N ASP A 657 13.91 -23.05 -13.26
CA ASP A 657 14.19 -22.10 -12.19
C ASP A 657 12.96 -21.86 -11.32
N SER A 658 11.77 -21.72 -11.93
CA SER A 658 10.49 -21.72 -11.22
C SER A 658 10.31 -23.00 -10.41
N ARG A 659 10.64 -24.19 -10.96
CA ARG A 659 10.57 -25.47 -10.23
C ARG A 659 11.45 -25.48 -8.97
N ARG A 660 12.65 -24.89 -9.03
CA ARG A 660 13.57 -24.80 -7.89
C ARG A 660 13.07 -23.85 -6.79
N VAL A 661 12.41 -22.76 -7.17
CA VAL A 661 11.82 -21.79 -6.23
C VAL A 661 10.56 -22.37 -5.59
N ILE A 662 9.68 -22.98 -6.40
CA ILE A 662 8.40 -23.60 -5.99
C ILE A 662 8.59 -24.80 -5.05
N ALA A 663 9.75 -25.46 -5.09
CA ALA A 663 10.06 -26.59 -4.20
C ALA A 663 10.06 -26.22 -2.70
N PHE A 664 9.96 -24.94 -2.33
CA PHE A 664 10.08 -24.49 -0.94
C PHE A 664 8.77 -24.08 -0.24
N GLU A 665 7.69 -23.59 -0.86
CA GLU A 665 6.45 -23.21 -0.14
C GLU A 665 5.12 -23.32 -0.94
N LEU A 666 4.01 -23.57 -0.23
CA LEU A 666 2.64 -23.72 -0.77
C LEU A 666 2.05 -22.44 -1.41
N ALA A 667 2.52 -21.26 -1.01
CA ALA A 667 2.02 -19.97 -1.50
C ALA A 667 2.47 -19.66 -2.95
N ASP A 668 3.59 -20.24 -3.39
CA ASP A 668 4.15 -20.00 -4.74
C ASP A 668 3.42 -20.78 -5.83
N MET A 669 2.71 -21.85 -5.48
CA MET A 669 1.90 -22.64 -6.42
C MET A 669 0.62 -21.90 -6.85
N GLU A 670 0.03 -21.09 -5.97
CA GLU A 670 -1.15 -20.28 -6.28
C GLU A 670 -0.77 -19.11 -7.20
N LEU A 671 0.37 -18.48 -6.94
CA LEU A 671 0.96 -17.44 -7.78
C LEU A 671 1.31 -17.98 -9.18
N PHE A 672 1.99 -19.13 -9.25
CA PHE A 672 2.29 -19.81 -10.52
C PHE A 672 1.03 -20.20 -11.29
N GLY A 673 0.03 -20.77 -10.61
CA GLY A 673 -1.26 -21.14 -11.21
C GLY A 673 -2.06 -19.94 -11.75
N ARG A 674 -1.95 -18.77 -11.12
CA ARG A 674 -2.58 -17.52 -11.57
C ARG A 674 -1.81 -16.83 -12.70
N SER A 675 -0.48 -16.83 -12.67
CA SER A 675 0.35 -16.37 -13.80
C SER A 675 0.11 -17.19 -15.06
N MET A 676 -0.25 -18.46 -14.94
CA MET A 676 -0.66 -19.32 -16.06
C MET A 676 -1.99 -18.89 -16.72
N VAL A 677 -2.87 -18.16 -16.02
CA VAL A 677 -4.12 -17.60 -16.57
C VAL A 677 -3.82 -16.36 -17.42
N LEU A 678 -2.79 -15.59 -17.07
CA LEU A 678 -2.31 -14.41 -17.82
C LEU A 678 -1.55 -14.78 -19.11
N LEU A 679 -1.15 -16.04 -19.31
CA LEU A 679 -0.49 -16.55 -20.53
C LEU A 679 -1.43 -16.70 -21.74
N GLY A 680 -2.70 -16.32 -21.60
CA GLY A 680 -3.70 -16.38 -22.67
C GLY A 680 -3.58 -15.22 -23.66
N GLY A 681 -2.54 -15.24 -24.51
CA GLY A 681 -2.39 -14.21 -25.54
C GLY A 681 -1.44 -14.55 -26.69
N GLU A 682 -0.14 -14.77 -26.44
CA GLU A 682 0.87 -14.55 -27.49
C GLU A 682 2.02 -15.59 -27.57
N PHE A 683 1.78 -16.85 -27.21
CA PHE A 683 2.80 -17.90 -27.35
C PHE A 683 2.66 -18.69 -28.65
N SER A 684 3.77 -19.09 -29.27
CA SER A 684 3.73 -20.02 -30.41
C SER A 684 3.19 -21.39 -29.98
N SER A 685 2.45 -22.09 -30.85
CA SER A 685 1.86 -23.41 -30.52
C SER A 685 2.88 -24.45 -30.04
N SER A 686 4.16 -24.33 -30.44
CA SER A 686 5.23 -25.22 -29.97
C SER A 686 5.61 -24.95 -28.51
N GLN A 687 5.68 -23.67 -28.10
CA GLN A 687 5.97 -23.27 -26.73
C GLN A 687 4.81 -23.67 -25.81
N ILE A 688 3.56 -23.45 -26.24
CA ILE A 688 2.37 -23.88 -25.51
C ILE A 688 2.37 -25.41 -25.29
N THR A 689 2.73 -26.19 -26.32
CA THR A 689 2.79 -27.66 -26.25
C THR A 689 3.90 -28.15 -25.32
N GLN A 690 5.06 -27.49 -25.32
CA GLN A 690 6.21 -27.84 -24.46
C GLN A 690 5.91 -27.50 -23.00
N ILE A 691 5.36 -26.31 -22.74
CA ILE A 691 4.92 -25.82 -21.42
C ILE A 691 3.84 -26.75 -20.87
N ALA A 692 2.81 -27.09 -21.67
CA ALA A 692 1.74 -28.00 -21.26
C ALA A 692 2.26 -29.43 -20.93
N LYS A 693 3.19 -29.99 -21.71
CA LYS A 693 3.78 -31.32 -21.44
C LYS A 693 4.58 -31.34 -20.13
N THR A 694 5.34 -30.29 -19.86
CA THR A 694 6.18 -30.18 -18.66
C THR A 694 5.35 -29.92 -17.40
N ILE A 695 4.34 -29.06 -17.48
CA ILE A 695 3.34 -28.85 -16.41
C ILE A 695 2.61 -30.16 -16.07
N PHE A 696 2.24 -30.94 -17.09
CA PHE A 696 1.55 -32.20 -16.90
C PHE A 696 2.43 -33.28 -16.23
N GLN A 697 3.74 -33.27 -16.49
CA GLN A 697 4.70 -34.16 -15.82
C GLN A 697 4.99 -33.78 -14.37
N ILE A 698 4.91 -32.49 -14.02
CA ILE A 698 5.25 -31.97 -12.68
C ILE A 698 4.03 -31.91 -11.75
N GLY A 699 2.84 -31.58 -12.26
CA GLY A 699 1.67 -31.22 -11.44
C GLY A 699 0.97 -32.34 -10.66
N LEU A 700 0.93 -33.58 -11.15
CA LEU A 700 0.11 -34.64 -10.51
C LEU A 700 0.68 -35.19 -9.18
N HIS A 701 1.95 -34.94 -8.87
CA HIS A 701 2.58 -35.38 -7.61
C HIS A 701 2.58 -34.33 -6.49
N VAL A 702 2.23 -33.08 -6.77
CA VAL A 702 2.41 -31.94 -5.85
C VAL A 702 1.08 -31.26 -5.44
N ILE A 703 -0.03 -31.52 -6.14
CA ILE A 703 -1.35 -30.99 -5.73
C ILE A 703 -1.75 -31.59 -4.38
N ARG A 704 -1.79 -30.77 -3.32
CA ARG A 704 -2.53 -31.04 -2.08
C ARG A 704 -3.87 -30.28 -2.16
N PRO A 705 -4.95 -30.90 -2.66
CA PRO A 705 -6.22 -30.20 -2.85
C PRO A 705 -6.78 -29.77 -1.50
N SER A 706 -7.36 -28.57 -1.43
CA SER A 706 -7.85 -27.99 -0.18
C SER A 706 -9.03 -28.75 0.42
N GLY A 707 -9.75 -29.53 -0.40
CA GLY A 707 -11.08 -29.99 -0.02
C GLY A 707 -12.18 -29.64 -1.02
N SER A 708 -11.97 -28.57 -1.79
CA SER A 708 -13.10 -27.80 -2.29
C SER A 708 -13.71 -28.33 -3.59
N GLU A 709 -14.99 -28.02 -3.83
CA GLU A 709 -15.63 -28.25 -5.13
C GLU A 709 -14.99 -27.40 -6.25
N SER A 710 -14.46 -26.21 -5.95
CA SER A 710 -13.81 -25.36 -6.95
C SER A 710 -12.56 -26.03 -7.49
N ASP A 711 -11.72 -26.55 -6.60
CA ASP A 711 -10.46 -27.23 -6.95
C ASP A 711 -10.70 -28.38 -7.94
N GLY A 712 -11.80 -29.13 -7.75
CA GLY A 712 -12.17 -30.24 -8.62
C GLY A 712 -12.62 -29.76 -9.99
N HIS A 713 -13.46 -28.72 -10.02
CA HIS A 713 -13.96 -28.12 -11.26
C HIS A 713 -12.82 -27.51 -12.08
N ASP A 714 -11.93 -26.76 -11.42
CA ASP A 714 -10.80 -26.06 -12.03
C ASP A 714 -9.79 -27.06 -12.61
N LEU A 715 -9.54 -28.17 -11.92
CA LEU A 715 -8.71 -29.25 -12.45
C LEU A 715 -9.33 -29.87 -13.72
N ALA A 716 -10.63 -30.13 -13.75
CA ALA A 716 -11.30 -30.65 -14.95
C ALA A 716 -11.30 -29.63 -16.11
N LYS A 717 -11.47 -28.35 -15.81
CA LYS A 717 -11.40 -27.25 -16.76
C LYS A 717 -9.99 -27.09 -17.35
N ALA A 718 -8.95 -27.23 -16.52
CA ALA A 718 -7.56 -27.20 -16.98
C ALA A 718 -7.26 -28.35 -17.94
N LEU A 719 -7.73 -29.57 -17.63
CA LEU A 719 -7.59 -30.72 -18.54
C LEU A 719 -8.34 -30.52 -19.86
N SER A 720 -9.50 -29.87 -19.82
CA SER A 720 -10.30 -29.54 -20.99
C SER A 720 -9.66 -28.47 -21.87
N ASN A 721 -9.05 -27.44 -21.27
CA ASN A 721 -8.44 -26.35 -22.02
C ASN A 721 -7.09 -26.75 -22.64
N TYR A 722 -6.42 -27.74 -22.04
CA TYR A 722 -5.08 -28.18 -22.45
C TYR A 722 -4.99 -29.72 -22.55
N PRO A 723 -5.63 -30.34 -23.56
CA PRO A 723 -5.70 -31.79 -23.69
C PRO A 723 -4.33 -32.39 -24.05
N VAL A 724 -3.67 -33.04 -23.07
CA VAL A 724 -2.45 -33.82 -23.28
C VAL A 724 -2.80 -35.30 -23.40
N MET A 725 -2.32 -36.00 -24.43
CA MET A 725 -2.55 -37.44 -24.62
C MET A 725 -2.19 -38.27 -23.38
N GLY A 726 -3.13 -39.06 -22.85
CA GLY A 726 -2.92 -39.92 -21.67
C GLY A 726 -2.82 -39.18 -20.34
N SER A 727 -3.34 -37.94 -20.29
CA SER A 727 -3.43 -37.11 -19.08
C SER A 727 -4.48 -37.62 -18.11
N PHE A 728 -5.67 -37.90 -18.62
CA PHE A 728 -6.82 -38.36 -17.84
C PHE A 728 -6.56 -39.67 -17.09
N SER A 729 -5.89 -40.62 -17.75
CA SER A 729 -5.52 -41.92 -17.17
C SER A 729 -4.57 -41.79 -15.98
N ARG A 730 -3.72 -40.75 -15.94
CA ARG A 730 -2.81 -40.48 -14.81
C ARG A 730 -3.51 -39.70 -13.69
N THR A 731 -4.41 -38.79 -14.04
CA THR A 731 -5.26 -38.09 -13.06
C THR A 731 -6.12 -39.08 -12.25
N ALA A 732 -6.52 -40.20 -12.83
CA ALA A 732 -7.25 -41.25 -12.12
C ALA A 732 -6.51 -41.78 -10.87
N ALA A 733 -5.21 -42.06 -10.97
CA ALA A 733 -4.41 -42.53 -9.83
C ALA A 733 -4.27 -41.47 -8.73
N PHE A 734 -4.24 -40.19 -9.10
CA PHE A 734 -4.22 -39.07 -8.16
C PHE A 734 -5.57 -38.87 -7.46
N LEU A 735 -6.69 -39.07 -8.16
CA LEU A 735 -8.03 -39.01 -7.55
C LEU A 735 -8.24 -40.17 -6.57
N GLU A 736 -7.67 -41.35 -6.86
CA GLU A 736 -7.70 -42.51 -5.94
C GLU A 736 -7.00 -42.23 -4.60
N THR A 737 -5.94 -41.42 -4.57
CA THR A 737 -5.26 -41.07 -3.32
C THR A 737 -5.97 -39.97 -2.53
N ASN A 738 -6.96 -39.30 -3.13
CA ASN A 738 -7.71 -38.17 -2.55
C ASN A 738 -9.21 -38.50 -2.31
N LEU A 739 -9.60 -39.77 -2.30
CA LEU A 739 -10.99 -40.22 -2.14
C LEU A 739 -11.65 -39.81 -0.82
N SER A 740 -10.88 -39.45 0.20
CA SER A 740 -11.39 -38.88 1.45
C SER A 740 -12.02 -37.50 1.27
N ASN A 741 -11.72 -36.84 0.15
CA ASN A 741 -12.20 -35.51 -0.20
C ASN A 741 -13.31 -35.62 -1.27
N THR A 742 -14.49 -36.04 -0.81
CA THR A 742 -15.61 -36.40 -1.69
C THR A 742 -16.09 -35.23 -2.56
N ALA A 743 -16.08 -34.00 -2.05
CA ALA A 743 -16.54 -32.81 -2.77
C ALA A 743 -15.64 -32.46 -3.97
N PHE A 744 -14.32 -32.48 -3.75
CA PHE A 744 -13.30 -32.30 -4.80
C PHE A 744 -13.44 -33.33 -5.93
N VAL A 745 -13.44 -34.62 -5.57
CA VAL A 745 -13.44 -35.71 -6.56
C VAL A 745 -14.74 -35.72 -7.37
N LEU A 746 -15.89 -35.46 -6.72
CA LEU A 746 -17.18 -35.38 -7.40
C LEU A 746 -17.29 -34.17 -8.33
N SER A 747 -16.80 -33.02 -7.90
CA SER A 747 -16.80 -31.82 -8.74
C SER A 747 -15.93 -32.04 -9.98
N PHE A 748 -14.76 -32.65 -9.83
CA PHE A 748 -13.90 -33.04 -10.95
C PHE A 748 -14.60 -33.97 -11.93
N ILE A 749 -15.17 -35.08 -11.45
CA ILE A 749 -15.80 -36.09 -12.28
C ILE A 749 -17.01 -35.54 -13.04
N THR A 750 -17.84 -34.75 -12.37
CA THR A 750 -19.03 -34.17 -13.00
C THR A 750 -18.67 -33.11 -14.03
N ALA A 751 -17.66 -32.27 -13.75
CA ALA A 751 -17.15 -31.30 -14.73
C ALA A 751 -16.46 -31.99 -15.91
N ALA A 752 -15.65 -33.01 -15.67
CA ALA A 752 -15.00 -33.82 -16.71
C ALA A 752 -16.02 -34.46 -17.65
N HIS A 753 -17.08 -35.04 -17.10
CA HIS A 753 -18.17 -35.61 -17.88
C HIS A 753 -18.88 -34.52 -18.72
N ASP A 754 -19.18 -33.36 -18.14
CA ASP A 754 -19.80 -32.24 -18.86
C ASP A 754 -18.94 -31.77 -20.05
N TYR A 755 -17.63 -31.60 -19.84
CA TYR A 755 -16.68 -31.25 -20.91
C TYR A 755 -16.54 -32.34 -21.98
N SER A 756 -16.75 -33.62 -21.62
CA SER A 756 -16.80 -34.71 -22.61
C SER A 756 -18.05 -34.65 -23.49
N LEU A 757 -19.18 -34.18 -22.96
CA LEU A 757 -20.41 -34.01 -23.71
C LEU A 757 -20.34 -32.83 -24.69
N THR A 758 -19.62 -31.76 -24.34
CA THR A 758 -19.40 -30.59 -25.20
C THR A 758 -18.32 -30.81 -26.27
N GLY A 759 -17.61 -31.95 -26.25
CA GLY A 759 -16.58 -32.30 -27.22
C GLY A 759 -15.18 -31.79 -26.89
N ASN A 760 -14.97 -31.20 -25.70
CA ASN A 760 -13.68 -30.67 -25.28
C ASN A 760 -12.78 -31.73 -24.61
N LEU A 761 -13.31 -32.92 -24.32
CA LEU A 761 -12.58 -34.05 -23.77
C LEU A 761 -12.95 -35.36 -24.48
N ASP A 762 -11.99 -36.28 -24.57
CA ASP A 762 -12.22 -37.61 -25.17
C ASP A 762 -13.19 -38.43 -24.30
N LYS A 763 -14.34 -38.78 -24.88
CA LYS A 763 -15.39 -39.57 -24.22
C LYS A 763 -14.91 -40.95 -23.77
N SER A 764 -13.98 -41.56 -24.50
CA SER A 764 -13.39 -42.86 -24.15
C SER A 764 -12.51 -42.77 -22.91
N GLU A 765 -11.68 -41.74 -22.80
CA GLU A 765 -10.79 -41.56 -21.64
C GLU A 765 -11.59 -41.17 -20.38
N VAL A 766 -12.54 -40.24 -20.53
CA VAL A 766 -13.43 -39.85 -19.43
C VAL A 766 -14.29 -41.04 -18.98
N GLY A 767 -14.84 -41.82 -19.91
CA GLY A 767 -15.60 -43.04 -19.63
C GLY A 767 -14.82 -44.06 -18.80
N ALA A 768 -13.55 -44.31 -19.12
CA ALA A 768 -12.70 -45.25 -18.37
C ALA A 768 -12.42 -44.79 -16.93
N VAL A 769 -12.24 -43.48 -16.70
CA VAL A 769 -12.06 -42.92 -15.35
C VAL A 769 -13.35 -42.98 -14.54
N LEU A 770 -14.49 -42.71 -15.19
CA LEU A 770 -15.82 -42.81 -14.59
C LEU A 770 -16.13 -44.24 -14.13
N GLU A 771 -15.94 -45.25 -14.99
CA GLU A 771 -16.17 -46.66 -14.64
C GLU A 771 -15.30 -47.10 -13.45
N ARG A 772 -14.08 -46.57 -13.34
CA ARG A 772 -13.13 -46.91 -12.29
C ARG A 772 -13.42 -46.25 -10.94
N LEU A 773 -13.74 -44.96 -10.93
CA LEU A 773 -13.84 -44.18 -9.68
C LEU A 773 -15.26 -44.11 -9.11
N LEU A 774 -16.29 -44.16 -9.95
CA LEU A 774 -17.68 -43.96 -9.53
C LEU A 774 -18.13 -44.93 -8.41
N PRO A 775 -17.84 -46.24 -8.46
CA PRO A 775 -18.21 -47.16 -7.37
C PRO A 775 -17.54 -46.80 -6.04
N ILE A 776 -16.29 -46.33 -6.10
CA ILE A 776 -15.48 -46.02 -4.92
C ILE A 776 -16.00 -44.76 -4.24
N ILE A 777 -16.36 -43.75 -5.03
CA ILE A 777 -16.90 -42.48 -4.54
C ILE A 777 -18.29 -42.67 -3.92
N VAL A 778 -19.12 -43.51 -4.53
CA VAL A 778 -20.44 -43.83 -3.98
C VAL A 778 -20.32 -44.54 -2.62
N GLN A 779 -19.29 -45.36 -2.42
CA GLN A 779 -19.02 -46.01 -1.14
C GLN A 779 -18.41 -45.05 -0.09
N SER A 780 -17.65 -44.03 -0.51
CA SER A 780 -16.99 -43.08 0.38
C SER A 780 -17.77 -41.79 0.64
N PHE A 781 -18.96 -41.64 0.04
CA PHE A 781 -19.76 -40.41 0.12
C PHE A 781 -20.10 -40.01 1.56
N LYS A 782 -19.76 -38.78 1.94
CA LYS A 782 -20.09 -38.18 3.24
C LYS A 782 -20.60 -36.76 3.06
N ILE A 783 -21.56 -36.36 3.89
CA ILE A 783 -22.00 -34.96 4.01
C ILE A 783 -21.35 -34.40 5.28
N GLU A 784 -20.38 -33.51 5.11
CA GLU A 784 -19.72 -32.88 6.25
C GLU A 784 -20.71 -31.99 7.02
N ASN A 785 -20.84 -32.24 8.32
CA ASN A 785 -21.57 -31.35 9.22
C ASN A 785 -20.67 -30.16 9.57
N THR A 786 -21.22 -28.95 9.50
CA THR A 786 -20.70 -27.75 10.18
C THR A 786 -20.69 -28.00 11.69
N THR A 787 -19.71 -28.76 12.16
CA THR A 787 -19.51 -28.99 13.58
C THR A 787 -18.97 -27.67 14.13
N SER A 788 -19.85 -26.91 14.79
CA SER A 788 -19.43 -25.77 15.59
C SER A 788 -18.54 -26.30 16.71
N LEU A 789 -17.23 -26.33 16.48
CA LEU A 789 -16.22 -26.46 17.51
C LEU A 789 -16.34 -25.22 18.40
N ARG A 790 -17.13 -25.31 19.47
CA ARG A 790 -16.91 -24.43 20.62
C ARG A 790 -15.58 -24.85 21.25
N PRO A 791 -14.61 -23.94 21.43
CA PRO A 791 -13.45 -24.24 22.25
C PRO A 791 -13.94 -24.63 23.64
N ALA A 792 -13.42 -25.72 24.19
CA ALA A 792 -13.59 -26.03 25.60
C ALA A 792 -13.09 -24.84 26.43
N GLU A 793 -13.89 -24.42 27.40
CA GLU A 793 -13.55 -23.37 28.35
C GLU A 793 -12.30 -23.80 29.15
N THR A 794 -11.15 -23.22 28.81
CA THR A 794 -9.98 -23.12 29.70
C THR A 794 -9.62 -21.64 29.86
N PRO A 795 -9.51 -21.12 31.09
CA PRO A 795 -9.19 -19.73 31.33
C PRO A 795 -7.68 -19.51 31.23
N PHE A 796 -7.27 -18.45 30.52
CA PHE A 796 -5.90 -17.94 30.30
C PHE A 796 -5.03 -18.62 29.22
N ALA A 797 -5.01 -18.03 28.02
CA ALA A 797 -3.82 -17.82 27.18
C ALA A 797 -4.17 -16.86 26.03
N LEU A 798 -3.46 -15.72 25.94
CA LEU A 798 -3.49 -14.79 24.81
C LEU A 798 -2.46 -15.26 23.77
N SER A 799 -2.93 -15.87 22.68
CA SER A 799 -2.14 -16.15 21.47
C SER A 799 -3.06 -16.56 20.30
N SER A 800 -2.66 -16.19 19.08
CA SER A 800 -3.20 -16.48 17.75
C SER A 800 -4.25 -15.50 17.18
N TYR A 801 -3.75 -14.48 16.47
CA TYR A 801 -4.35 -14.12 15.19
C TYR A 801 -3.95 -15.19 14.16
N CYS A 802 -4.90 -15.52 13.29
CA CYS A 802 -4.81 -16.50 12.19
C CYS A 802 -4.95 -17.99 12.58
N ALA A 803 -6.03 -18.34 13.27
CA ALA A 803 -6.77 -19.54 12.90
C ALA A 803 -7.98 -19.10 12.07
N TYR A 804 -7.86 -19.09 10.74
CA TYR A 804 -9.06 -19.05 9.89
C TYR A 804 -9.93 -20.24 10.32
N PRO A 805 -11.21 -20.03 10.67
CA PRO A 805 -12.09 -21.15 10.93
C PRO A 805 -12.16 -21.97 9.63
N LYS A 806 -11.60 -23.18 9.62
CA LYS A 806 -11.84 -24.17 8.57
C LYS A 806 -13.32 -24.53 8.58
N THR A 807 -14.14 -23.72 7.91
CA THR A 807 -15.47 -24.13 7.50
C THR A 807 -15.29 -24.93 6.22
N THR A 808 -15.19 -26.25 6.34
CA THR A 808 -15.36 -27.08 5.16
C THR A 808 -16.76 -26.81 4.63
N SER A 809 -16.84 -26.34 3.39
CA SER A 809 -18.11 -26.03 2.76
C SER A 809 -18.81 -27.36 2.45
N ARG A 810 -20.07 -27.45 2.87
CA ARG A 810 -20.93 -28.59 2.55
C ARG A 810 -20.98 -28.77 1.03
N ILE A 811 -20.83 -30.01 0.55
CA ILE A 811 -21.04 -30.38 -0.87
C ILE A 811 -22.32 -29.72 -1.40
N SER A 812 -22.31 -29.17 -2.60
CA SER A 812 -23.47 -28.45 -3.13
C SER A 812 -24.57 -29.42 -3.59
N SER A 813 -25.82 -28.94 -3.56
CA SER A 813 -26.97 -29.72 -4.00
C SER A 813 -26.88 -30.11 -5.48
N ASN A 814 -26.30 -29.24 -6.32
CA ASN A 814 -26.09 -29.50 -7.74
C ASN A 814 -25.11 -30.66 -7.97
N THR A 815 -23.99 -30.72 -7.25
CA THR A 815 -23.01 -31.81 -7.36
C THR A 815 -23.64 -33.15 -7.02
N VAL A 816 -24.46 -33.21 -5.95
CA VAL A 816 -25.20 -34.42 -5.56
C VAL A 816 -26.20 -34.85 -6.63
N ILE A 817 -26.93 -33.91 -7.23
CA ILE A 817 -27.88 -34.21 -8.32
C ILE A 817 -27.12 -34.77 -9.52
N LYS A 818 -26.00 -34.16 -9.93
CA LYS A 818 -25.18 -34.64 -11.05
C LYS A 818 -24.62 -36.05 -10.80
N LEU A 819 -24.23 -36.37 -9.57
CA LEU A 819 -23.79 -37.72 -9.21
C LEU A 819 -24.89 -38.76 -9.44
N ILE A 820 -26.13 -38.46 -9.03
CA ILE A 820 -27.27 -39.37 -9.23
C ILE A 820 -27.59 -39.53 -10.72
N GLN A 821 -27.55 -38.44 -11.49
CA GLN A 821 -27.74 -38.48 -12.94
C GLN A 821 -26.68 -39.34 -13.64
N LEU A 822 -25.42 -39.19 -13.24
CA LEU A 822 -24.29 -39.94 -13.76
C LEU A 822 -24.39 -41.43 -13.40
N ALA A 823 -24.83 -41.74 -12.17
CA ALA A 823 -25.03 -43.11 -11.74
C ALA A 823 -26.20 -43.79 -12.47
N ASP A 824 -27.29 -43.08 -12.73
CA ASP A 824 -28.39 -43.60 -13.56
C ASP A 824 -27.93 -43.86 -15.00
N ALA A 825 -27.10 -42.98 -15.58
CA ALA A 825 -26.55 -43.15 -16.93
C ALA A 825 -25.57 -44.33 -17.04
N THR A 826 -24.87 -44.67 -15.94
CA THR A 826 -23.87 -45.74 -15.89
C THR A 826 -24.38 -47.03 -15.20
N ASN A 827 -25.66 -47.04 -14.79
CA ASN A 827 -26.28 -48.12 -14.02
C ASN A 827 -25.55 -48.46 -12.70
N ALA A 828 -24.93 -47.45 -12.08
CA ALA A 828 -24.22 -47.58 -10.81
C ALA A 828 -25.17 -47.53 -9.59
N ASN A 829 -24.88 -48.31 -8.56
CA ASN A 829 -25.72 -48.42 -7.36
C ASN A 829 -25.50 -47.24 -6.40
N VAL A 830 -26.47 -46.33 -6.25
CA VAL A 830 -26.41 -45.14 -5.38
C VAL A 830 -27.01 -45.31 -3.98
N THR A 831 -27.34 -46.53 -3.55
CA THR A 831 -27.99 -46.77 -2.24
C THR A 831 -27.23 -46.13 -1.06
N GLY A 832 -25.90 -46.19 -1.05
CA GLY A 832 -25.06 -45.58 0.01
C GLY A 832 -25.17 -44.06 0.11
N VAL A 833 -25.22 -43.36 -1.04
CA VAL A 833 -25.42 -41.91 -1.12
C VAL A 833 -26.80 -41.54 -0.56
N MET A 834 -27.83 -42.32 -0.92
CA MET A 834 -29.19 -42.10 -0.46
C MET A 834 -29.35 -42.37 1.03
N ASP A 835 -28.70 -43.40 1.58
CA ASP A 835 -28.72 -43.68 3.03
C ASP A 835 -28.06 -42.55 3.83
N THR A 836 -26.98 -41.95 3.32
CA THR A 836 -26.33 -40.79 3.94
C THR A 836 -27.26 -39.57 3.90
N LEU A 837 -27.97 -39.33 2.79
CA LEU A 837 -28.97 -38.25 2.70
C LEU A 837 -30.15 -38.46 3.66
N VAL A 838 -30.61 -39.71 3.83
CA VAL A 838 -31.65 -40.09 4.81
C VAL A 838 -31.18 -39.80 6.24
N GLU A 839 -29.98 -40.26 6.60
CA GLU A 839 -29.41 -40.04 7.93
C GLU A 839 -29.22 -38.55 8.21
N TYR A 840 -28.75 -37.81 7.21
CA TYR A 840 -28.56 -36.38 7.32
C TYR A 840 -29.90 -35.64 7.51
N ALA A 841 -30.93 -35.97 6.72
CA ALA A 841 -32.26 -35.39 6.84
C ALA A 841 -32.93 -35.70 8.19
N ALA A 842 -32.69 -36.88 8.77
CA ALA A 842 -33.23 -37.27 10.06
C ALA A 842 -32.59 -36.52 11.25
N ASN A 843 -31.37 -36.00 11.08
CA ASN A 843 -30.55 -35.46 12.16
C ASN A 843 -30.41 -33.92 12.14
N VAL A 844 -31.18 -33.21 11.30
CA VAL A 844 -31.10 -31.75 11.18
C VAL A 844 -31.52 -31.05 12.48
N LYS A 845 -30.60 -30.38 13.17
CA LYS A 845 -30.83 -29.65 14.43
C LYS A 845 -29.99 -28.37 14.48
N GLY A 846 -30.33 -27.45 15.39
CA GLY A 846 -29.53 -26.24 15.68
C GLY A 846 -29.93 -24.99 14.89
N SER A 847 -29.03 -24.00 14.86
CA SER A 847 -29.25 -22.67 14.25
C SER A 847 -29.31 -22.68 12.71
N GLU A 848 -28.83 -23.74 12.06
CA GLU A 848 -28.74 -23.85 10.60
C GLU A 848 -29.88 -24.66 9.95
N ILE A 849 -30.91 -25.04 10.74
CA ILE A 849 -32.02 -25.89 10.30
C ILE A 849 -32.73 -25.36 9.05
N GLU A 850 -33.00 -24.05 9.00
CA GLU A 850 -33.67 -23.41 7.86
C GLU A 850 -32.84 -23.49 6.58
N SER A 851 -31.56 -23.10 6.68
CA SER A 851 -30.61 -23.13 5.56
C SER A 851 -30.43 -24.55 5.03
N THR A 852 -30.33 -25.53 5.92
CA THR A 852 -30.17 -26.95 5.56
C THR A 852 -31.34 -27.49 4.75
N PHE A 853 -32.57 -27.22 5.18
CA PHE A 853 -33.75 -27.67 4.44
C PHE A 853 -33.88 -26.91 3.11
N HIS A 854 -33.88 -25.58 3.13
CA HIS A 854 -34.21 -24.77 1.96
C HIS A 854 -33.08 -24.64 0.93
N LYS A 855 -31.81 -24.57 1.37
CA LYS A 855 -30.67 -24.39 0.45
C LYS A 855 -30.03 -25.69 -0.01
N PHE A 856 -30.27 -26.82 0.66
CA PHE A 856 -29.67 -28.10 0.29
C PHE A 856 -30.69 -29.23 0.08
N LEU A 857 -31.43 -29.65 1.12
CA LEU A 857 -32.24 -30.88 1.06
C LEU A 857 -33.41 -30.79 0.06
N PHE A 858 -34.16 -29.68 0.07
CA PHE A 858 -35.22 -29.45 -0.92
C PHE A 858 -34.68 -29.33 -2.34
N PRO A 859 -33.61 -28.56 -2.63
CA PRO A 859 -32.97 -28.56 -3.95
C PRO A 859 -32.59 -29.97 -4.43
N VAL A 860 -31.97 -30.80 -3.57
CA VAL A 860 -31.63 -32.19 -3.91
C VAL A 860 -32.90 -33.00 -4.22
N ALA A 861 -33.92 -32.95 -3.36
CA ALA A 861 -35.16 -33.70 -3.58
C ALA A 861 -35.89 -33.30 -4.87
N ASN A 862 -35.98 -32.00 -5.17
CA ASN A 862 -36.57 -31.52 -6.43
C ASN A 862 -35.73 -31.90 -7.64
N GLY A 863 -34.40 -31.85 -7.54
CA GLY A 863 -33.48 -32.26 -8.60
C GLY A 863 -33.61 -33.75 -8.94
N ILE A 864 -33.65 -34.61 -7.92
CA ILE A 864 -33.89 -36.05 -8.07
C ILE A 864 -35.26 -36.28 -8.72
N SER A 865 -36.30 -35.63 -8.20
CA SER A 865 -37.68 -35.80 -8.70
C SER A 865 -37.81 -35.36 -10.17
N LYS A 866 -37.20 -34.24 -10.52
CA LYS A 866 -37.14 -33.74 -11.91
C LYS A 866 -36.37 -34.70 -12.82
N HIS A 867 -35.24 -35.26 -12.37
CA HIS A 867 -34.47 -36.22 -13.15
C HIS A 867 -35.29 -37.49 -13.43
N ILE A 868 -35.91 -38.05 -12.39
CA ILE A 868 -36.78 -39.24 -12.49
C ILE A 868 -37.96 -38.99 -13.42
N GLY A 869 -38.61 -37.82 -13.31
CA GLY A 869 -39.67 -37.42 -14.22
C GLY A 869 -39.22 -37.31 -15.68
N THR A 870 -37.97 -36.86 -15.90
CA THR A 870 -37.38 -36.76 -17.24
C THR A 870 -37.01 -38.13 -17.81
N THR A 871 -36.44 -39.02 -17.00
CA THR A 871 -36.03 -40.38 -17.42
C THR A 871 -37.20 -41.38 -17.42
N LYS A 872 -38.35 -41.02 -16.84
CA LYS A 872 -39.55 -41.86 -16.70
C LYS A 872 -39.31 -43.19 -16.00
N ARG A 873 -38.26 -43.31 -15.18
CA ARG A 873 -38.02 -44.49 -14.34
C ARG A 873 -38.86 -44.45 -13.05
N PRO A 874 -39.15 -45.58 -12.39
CA PRO A 874 -39.75 -45.56 -11.06
C PRO A 874 -38.76 -45.04 -10.00
N PHE A 875 -39.29 -44.49 -8.91
CA PHE A 875 -38.50 -44.18 -7.72
C PHE A 875 -37.99 -45.47 -7.07
N THR A 876 -36.74 -45.46 -6.63
CA THR A 876 -36.15 -46.54 -5.82
C THR A 876 -36.62 -46.46 -4.37
N THR A 877 -36.54 -47.57 -3.64
CA THR A 877 -36.90 -47.62 -2.21
C THR A 877 -36.11 -46.62 -1.36
N SER A 878 -34.82 -46.42 -1.66
CA SER A 878 -33.96 -45.45 -0.93
C SER A 878 -34.33 -44.00 -1.23
N GLU A 879 -34.74 -43.67 -2.46
CA GLU A 879 -35.26 -42.34 -2.83
C GLU A 879 -36.60 -42.04 -2.18
N GLN A 880 -37.50 -43.02 -2.14
CA GLN A 880 -38.78 -42.90 -1.44
C GLN A 880 -38.56 -42.67 0.06
N ARG A 881 -37.62 -43.40 0.66
CA ARG A 881 -37.24 -43.26 2.07
C ARG A 881 -36.66 -41.87 2.36
N PHE A 882 -35.78 -41.35 1.49
CA PHE A 882 -35.22 -40.00 1.62
C PHE A 882 -36.31 -38.93 1.63
N ILE A 883 -37.20 -38.93 0.62
CA ILE A 883 -38.29 -37.95 0.52
C ILE A 883 -39.22 -38.05 1.74
N THR A 884 -39.53 -39.27 2.18
CA THR A 884 -40.37 -39.49 3.38
C THR A 884 -39.74 -38.88 4.62
N VAL A 885 -38.47 -39.21 4.91
CA VAL A 885 -37.77 -38.72 6.11
C VAL A 885 -37.56 -37.20 6.06
N LEU A 886 -37.20 -36.65 4.89
CA LEU A 886 -37.10 -35.21 4.66
C LEU A 886 -38.39 -34.49 5.02
N LEU A 887 -39.52 -34.93 4.46
CA LEU A 887 -40.80 -34.26 4.67
C LEU A 887 -41.31 -34.44 6.11
N THR A 888 -41.12 -35.61 6.71
CA THR A 888 -41.45 -35.84 8.12
C THR A 888 -40.65 -34.90 9.03
N SER A 889 -39.31 -34.88 8.93
CA SER A 889 -38.46 -34.03 9.78
C SER A 889 -38.72 -32.54 9.53
N TYR A 890 -38.98 -32.13 8.28
CA TYR A 890 -39.31 -30.75 7.99
C TYR A 890 -40.61 -30.28 8.68
N VAL A 891 -41.64 -31.12 8.67
CA VAL A 891 -42.92 -30.82 9.33
C VAL A 891 -42.84 -30.89 10.86
N THR A 892 -42.04 -31.81 11.43
CA THR A 892 -41.92 -31.97 12.89
C THR A 892 -40.90 -31.02 13.51
N ASP A 893 -39.73 -30.86 12.89
CA ASP A 893 -38.54 -30.26 13.51
C ASP A 893 -38.30 -28.81 13.05
N TYR A 894 -38.61 -28.47 11.80
CA TYR A 894 -38.51 -27.09 11.29
C TYR A 894 -39.80 -26.29 11.53
N VAL A 895 -40.96 -26.78 11.09
CA VAL A 895 -42.24 -26.06 11.29
C VAL A 895 -42.57 -25.96 12.78
N LYS A 896 -42.37 -27.07 13.51
CA LYS A 896 -42.68 -27.25 14.95
C LYS A 896 -44.18 -27.08 15.26
N ASN A 897 -44.57 -27.47 16.48
CA ASN A 897 -45.95 -27.36 16.94
C ASN A 897 -46.43 -25.89 16.94
N ALA A 898 -47.70 -25.67 16.58
CA ALA A 898 -48.33 -24.36 16.62
C ALA A 898 -48.35 -23.79 18.05
N PRO A 899 -47.85 -22.55 18.28
CA PRO A 899 -47.99 -21.88 19.57
C PRO A 899 -49.44 -21.41 19.76
N SER A 900 -49.88 -21.26 21.03
CA SER A 900 -51.24 -20.82 21.34
C SER A 900 -51.58 -19.44 20.73
N PRO A 901 -52.78 -19.25 20.16
CA PRO A 901 -53.19 -17.98 19.54
C PRO A 901 -53.26 -16.81 20.54
N PRO A 902 -53.08 -15.54 20.11
CA PRO A 902 -53.04 -14.38 21.02
C PRO A 902 -54.41 -14.10 21.69
N PRO A 903 -54.51 -13.98 23.04
CA PRO A 903 -55.77 -13.69 23.75
C PRO A 903 -56.07 -12.20 24.03
N ASP A 904 -57.34 -11.89 24.33
CA ASP A 904 -57.96 -10.56 24.59
C ASP A 904 -57.38 -9.79 25.82
N TRP A 905 -57.19 -8.47 25.70
CA TRP A 905 -56.34 -7.62 26.56
C TRP A 905 -56.92 -7.27 27.94
N LYS A 906 -58.17 -7.64 28.23
CA LYS A 906 -58.92 -7.22 29.44
C LYS A 906 -58.42 -7.77 30.79
N VAL A 907 -57.45 -8.69 30.84
CA VAL A 907 -57.16 -9.48 32.06
C VAL A 907 -55.68 -9.56 32.42
N ARG A 908 -54.89 -8.46 32.39
CA ARG A 908 -53.43 -8.58 32.66
C ARG A 908 -52.72 -7.59 33.58
N THR A 909 -53.32 -6.51 34.07
CA THR A 909 -52.64 -5.70 35.11
C THR A 909 -53.57 -5.38 36.27
N THR A 910 -53.10 -5.64 37.49
CA THR A 910 -53.80 -5.27 38.72
C THR A 910 -53.16 -3.99 39.26
N ILE A 911 -53.79 -2.84 39.00
CA ILE A 911 -53.38 -1.57 39.64
C ILE A 911 -53.99 -1.56 41.05
N HIS A 912 -53.15 -1.74 42.07
CA HIS A 912 -53.58 -1.85 43.46
C HIS A 912 -53.82 -0.49 44.14
N CYS A 913 -53.36 0.62 43.54
CA CYS A 913 -53.57 1.96 44.05
C CYS A 913 -54.89 2.57 43.53
N SER A 914 -55.58 3.33 44.40
CA SER A 914 -56.87 3.98 44.14
C SER A 914 -56.75 5.52 43.99
N CYS A 915 -55.56 6.03 43.68
CA CYS A 915 -55.38 7.47 43.45
C CYS A 915 -55.91 7.89 42.05
N ALA A 916 -56.25 9.16 41.88
CA ALA A 916 -56.80 9.68 40.62
C ALA A 916 -55.89 9.44 39.40
N ASP A 917 -54.57 9.45 39.59
CA ASP A 917 -53.61 9.14 38.52
C ASP A 917 -53.71 7.68 38.07
N CYS A 918 -53.82 6.76 39.04
CA CYS A 918 -53.96 5.33 38.81
C CYS A 918 -55.32 4.97 38.18
N ASP A 919 -56.38 5.71 38.50
CA ASP A 919 -57.67 5.56 37.84
C ASP A 919 -57.61 5.98 36.37
N SER A 920 -56.94 7.10 36.06
CA SER A 920 -56.72 7.53 34.68
C SER A 920 -55.89 6.53 33.87
N LEU A 921 -54.94 5.87 34.52
CA LEU A 921 -54.17 4.76 33.94
C LEU A 921 -55.04 3.51 33.73
N ARG A 922 -55.89 3.14 34.70
CA ARG A 922 -56.80 2.00 34.59
C ARG A 922 -57.79 2.18 33.44
N THR A 923 -58.34 3.39 33.28
CA THR A 923 -59.23 3.72 32.15
C THR A 923 -58.52 3.56 30.80
N PHE A 924 -57.25 3.97 30.69
CA PHE A 924 -56.46 3.77 29.48
C PHE A 924 -56.15 2.29 29.20
N ILE A 925 -55.84 1.51 30.23
CA ILE A 925 -55.61 0.07 30.08
C ILE A 925 -56.88 -0.62 29.58
N ASN A 926 -58.04 -0.23 30.08
CA ASN A 926 -59.34 -0.79 29.71
C ASN A 926 -59.88 -0.32 28.35
N ASP A 927 -59.32 0.75 27.77
CA ASP A 927 -59.67 1.24 26.44
C ASP A 927 -59.08 0.33 25.34
N LEU A 928 -59.95 -0.30 24.55
CA LEU A 928 -59.57 -1.27 23.50
C LEU A 928 -58.91 -0.62 22.27
N HIS A 929 -59.03 0.69 22.10
CA HIS A 929 -58.57 1.40 20.91
C HIS A 929 -57.36 2.30 21.18
N ALA A 930 -57.22 2.81 22.41
CA ALA A 930 -56.09 3.64 22.80
C ALA A 930 -54.78 2.83 22.87
N LYS A 931 -53.82 3.18 22.01
CA LYS A 931 -52.49 2.53 21.92
C LYS A 931 -51.45 3.19 22.84
N THR A 932 -51.57 4.50 23.04
CA THR A 932 -50.64 5.32 23.83
C THR A 932 -51.43 6.33 24.67
N LYS A 933 -50.88 6.71 25.83
CA LYS A 933 -51.40 7.81 26.63
C LYS A 933 -50.29 8.57 27.35
N ASP A 934 -50.45 9.88 27.37
CA ASP A 934 -49.50 10.82 27.93
C ASP A 934 -49.98 11.38 29.27
N PHE A 935 -49.11 11.33 30.27
CA PHE A 935 -49.36 11.75 31.64
C PHE A 935 -48.40 12.88 32.03
N PRO A 936 -48.77 14.17 31.80
CA PRO A 936 -47.97 15.33 32.22
C PRO A 936 -48.03 15.49 33.74
N MET A 937 -46.94 15.17 34.45
CA MET A 937 -46.92 15.21 35.92
C MET A 937 -45.50 15.28 36.47
N ALA A 938 -45.34 15.73 37.72
CA ALA A 938 -44.04 15.82 38.39
C ALA A 938 -43.40 14.44 38.63
N GLU A 939 -42.08 14.42 38.86
CA GLU A 939 -41.27 13.18 38.87
C GLU A 939 -41.76 12.12 39.87
N LYS A 940 -42.13 12.53 41.09
CA LYS A 940 -42.65 11.59 42.11
C LYS A 940 -43.92 10.87 41.64
N ARG A 941 -44.82 11.57 40.93
CA ARG A 941 -46.07 11.01 40.39
C ARG A 941 -45.81 10.12 39.17
N ARG A 942 -44.84 10.48 38.32
CA ARG A 942 -44.41 9.62 37.19
C ARG A 942 -43.85 8.29 37.70
N LYS A 943 -42.95 8.32 38.69
CA LYS A 943 -42.37 7.10 39.29
C LYS A 943 -43.46 6.22 39.92
N HIS A 944 -44.46 6.83 40.56
CA HIS A 944 -45.61 6.11 41.11
C HIS A 944 -46.41 5.35 40.04
N LEU A 945 -46.80 6.00 38.93
CA LEU A 945 -47.51 5.31 37.84
C LEU A 945 -46.64 4.24 37.18
N ASP A 946 -45.35 4.51 36.99
CA ASP A 946 -44.41 3.57 36.38
C ASP A 946 -44.31 2.24 37.16
N GLN A 947 -44.42 2.31 38.49
CA GLN A 947 -44.40 1.16 39.41
C GLN A 947 -45.67 0.30 39.39
N GLN A 948 -46.80 0.82 38.90
CA GLN A 948 -48.07 0.09 38.88
C GLN A 948 -48.28 -0.75 37.60
N ILE A 949 -47.32 -0.74 36.67
CA ILE A 949 -47.47 -1.28 35.31
C ILE A 949 -46.56 -2.50 35.08
N ASP A 950 -47.12 -3.60 34.56
CA ASP A 950 -46.34 -4.78 34.15
C ASP A 950 -45.56 -4.52 32.85
N LYS A 951 -44.23 -4.52 32.95
CA LYS A 951 -43.31 -4.25 31.83
C LYS A 951 -43.29 -5.35 30.76
N SER A 952 -43.99 -6.47 30.99
CA SER A 952 -44.16 -7.55 30.00
C SER A 952 -45.14 -7.17 28.88
N TYR A 953 -46.04 -6.21 29.13
CA TYR A 953 -47.13 -5.83 28.21
C TYR A 953 -47.19 -4.33 27.91
N PHE A 954 -46.42 -3.51 28.62
CA PHE A 954 -46.45 -2.06 28.47
C PHE A 954 -45.03 -1.47 28.51
N THR A 955 -44.79 -0.48 27.66
CA THR A 955 -43.57 0.34 27.67
C THR A 955 -43.87 1.73 28.20
N THR A 956 -42.91 2.30 28.93
CA THR A 956 -43.02 3.65 29.46
C THR A 956 -41.82 4.48 29.04
N SER A 957 -42.06 5.72 28.64
CA SER A 957 -41.02 6.67 28.25
C SER A 957 -41.30 8.05 28.85
N THR A 958 -40.25 8.80 29.21
CA THR A 958 -40.40 10.17 29.75
C THR A 958 -39.98 11.19 28.70
N ILE A 959 -40.92 12.03 28.28
CA ILE A 959 -40.71 13.10 27.30
C ILE A 959 -40.38 14.40 28.06
N LYS A 960 -39.17 14.94 27.82
CA LYS A 960 -38.62 16.11 28.53
C LYS A 960 -38.72 17.43 27.74
N LEU A 961 -39.77 17.60 26.93
CA LEU A 961 -39.95 18.78 26.07
C LEU A 961 -40.55 20.00 26.79
N ARG A 962 -41.26 19.81 27.91
CA ARG A 962 -41.92 20.88 28.68
C ARG A 962 -42.01 20.53 30.16
N SER A 963 -42.10 21.52 31.05
CA SER A 963 -42.38 21.29 32.48
C SER A 963 -43.88 21.41 32.77
N PRO A 964 -44.50 20.46 33.49
CA PRO A 964 -43.92 19.21 33.99
C PRO A 964 -43.70 18.17 32.87
N TYR A 965 -42.63 17.36 32.97
CA TYR A 965 -42.33 16.30 32.00
C TYR A 965 -43.47 15.27 31.91
N ILE A 966 -43.56 14.62 30.76
CA ILE A 966 -44.67 13.74 30.41
C ILE A 966 -44.22 12.28 30.50
N LEU A 967 -44.95 11.44 31.24
CA LEU A 967 -44.81 9.98 31.16
C LEU A 967 -45.74 9.46 30.06
N ARG A 968 -45.18 8.95 28.97
CA ARG A 968 -45.92 8.24 27.93
C ARG A 968 -45.95 6.75 28.24
N VAL A 969 -47.15 6.17 28.26
CA VAL A 969 -47.38 4.73 28.43
C VAL A 969 -47.92 4.15 27.13
N GLU A 970 -47.32 3.07 26.64
CA GLU A 970 -47.68 2.42 25.37
C GLU A 970 -47.96 0.93 25.59
N LYS A 971 -48.98 0.38 24.91
CA LYS A 971 -49.32 -1.06 24.98
C LYS A 971 -48.45 -1.84 23.97
N THR A 972 -47.69 -2.86 24.40
CA THR A 972 -46.79 -3.62 23.52
C THR A 972 -47.38 -4.95 23.06
N LYS A 973 -47.48 -5.15 21.74
CA LYS A 973 -47.95 -6.40 21.10
C LYS A 973 -46.85 -7.45 20.85
N ALA A 974 -45.59 -7.16 21.19
CA ALA A 974 -44.44 -7.69 20.43
C ALA A 974 -44.11 -9.18 20.60
N ARG A 975 -44.18 -9.77 21.81
CA ARG A 975 -43.57 -11.11 22.04
C ARG A 975 -44.48 -12.31 21.74
N LEU A 976 -45.80 -12.19 21.92
CA LEU A 976 -46.78 -13.24 21.59
C LEU A 976 -47.15 -13.24 20.09
N VAL A 977 -47.19 -12.06 19.47
CA VAL A 977 -47.44 -11.90 18.03
C VAL A 977 -46.24 -12.39 17.21
N SER A 978 -45.00 -12.12 17.63
CA SER A 978 -43.79 -12.54 16.90
C SER A 978 -43.64 -14.07 16.79
N ASN A 979 -43.85 -14.83 17.86
CA ASN A 979 -43.72 -16.30 17.83
C ASN A 979 -44.83 -16.97 16.99
N PHE A 980 -46.07 -16.46 17.09
CA PHE A 980 -47.20 -16.97 16.30
C PHE A 980 -47.06 -16.62 14.81
N ILE A 981 -46.63 -15.40 14.48
CA ILE A 981 -46.26 -15.01 13.11
C ILE A 981 -45.09 -15.84 12.59
N GLY A 982 -44.06 -16.08 13.40
CA GLY A 982 -42.93 -16.91 13.03
C GLY A 982 -43.33 -18.35 12.70
N TRP A 983 -44.30 -18.93 13.44
CA TRP A 983 -44.88 -20.23 13.08
C TRP A 983 -45.70 -20.16 11.78
N ILE A 984 -46.58 -19.15 11.60
CA ILE A 984 -47.34 -18.98 10.34
C ILE A 984 -46.40 -18.94 9.14
N LYS A 985 -45.31 -18.14 9.21
CA LYS A 985 -44.32 -18.04 8.12
C LYS A 985 -43.69 -19.40 7.79
N ARG A 986 -43.29 -20.18 8.81
CA ARG A 986 -42.73 -21.53 8.59
C ARG A 986 -43.76 -22.51 8.03
N ALA A 987 -45.01 -22.46 8.50
CA ALA A 987 -46.09 -23.30 7.98
C ALA A 987 -46.44 -22.96 6.51
N GLN A 988 -46.48 -21.68 6.15
CA GLN A 988 -46.68 -21.23 4.77
C GLN A 988 -45.51 -21.63 3.84
N ALA A 989 -44.27 -21.46 4.31
CA ALA A 989 -43.09 -21.92 3.59
C ALA A 989 -43.15 -23.45 3.39
N ALA A 990 -43.61 -24.19 4.39
CA ALA A 990 -43.75 -25.63 4.27
C ALA A 990 -44.85 -26.05 3.29
N GLN A 991 -46.03 -25.45 3.35
CA GLN A 991 -47.09 -25.69 2.35
C GLN A 991 -46.61 -25.38 0.92
N SER A 992 -45.84 -24.30 0.74
CA SER A 992 -45.30 -23.91 -0.56
C SER A 992 -44.27 -24.92 -1.10
N GLU A 993 -43.34 -25.38 -0.25
CA GLU A 993 -42.36 -26.39 -0.64
C GLU A 993 -42.99 -27.76 -0.92
N LEU A 994 -43.98 -28.18 -0.12
CA LEU A 994 -44.74 -29.41 -0.38
C LEU A 994 -45.47 -29.34 -1.73
N LYS A 995 -46.09 -28.20 -2.04
CA LYS A 995 -46.76 -27.97 -3.33
C LYS A 995 -45.76 -28.01 -4.50
N ARG A 996 -44.62 -27.32 -4.37
CA ARG A 996 -43.57 -27.31 -5.40
C ARG A 996 -43.01 -28.72 -5.65
N LEU A 997 -42.83 -29.51 -4.60
CA LEU A 997 -42.39 -30.89 -4.74
C LEU A 997 -43.49 -31.77 -5.35
N SER A 998 -44.78 -31.54 -5.04
CA SER A 998 -45.89 -32.28 -5.66
C SER A 998 -46.06 -32.00 -7.15
N GLU A 999 -45.57 -30.86 -7.63
CA GLU A 999 -45.53 -30.52 -9.07
C GLU A 999 -44.44 -31.30 -9.81
N THR A 1000 -43.39 -31.76 -9.11
CA THR A 1000 -42.23 -32.45 -9.70
C THR A 1000 -42.12 -33.92 -9.34
N ALA A 1001 -42.90 -34.41 -8.37
CA ALA A 1001 -42.88 -35.78 -7.89
C ALA A 1001 -44.30 -36.32 -7.61
N PRO A 1002 -44.62 -37.59 -7.94
CA PRO A 1002 -45.88 -38.23 -7.57
C PRO A 1002 -45.90 -38.56 -6.06
N LEU A 1003 -46.01 -37.55 -5.20
CA LEU A 1003 -45.85 -37.67 -3.74
C LEU A 1003 -46.77 -38.72 -3.11
N LYS A 1004 -47.97 -38.94 -3.66
CA LYS A 1004 -48.90 -39.96 -3.17
C LYS A 1004 -48.40 -41.38 -3.38
N GLU A 1005 -47.70 -41.62 -4.48
CA GLU A 1005 -47.07 -42.92 -4.78
C GLU A 1005 -45.79 -43.11 -3.98
N ILE A 1006 -45.04 -42.03 -3.73
CA ILE A 1006 -43.77 -42.04 -2.98
C ILE A 1006 -44.00 -42.26 -1.47
N LEU A 1007 -44.96 -41.57 -0.89
CA LEU A 1007 -45.19 -41.55 0.55
C LEU A 1007 -46.13 -42.67 1.04
N GLY A 1008 -46.92 -43.27 0.14
CA GLY A 1008 -47.87 -44.33 0.48
C GLY A 1008 -48.77 -43.94 1.66
N ASP A 1009 -48.82 -44.79 2.68
CA ASP A 1009 -49.64 -44.59 3.88
C ASP A 1009 -49.26 -43.33 4.70
N ASN A 1010 -48.03 -42.81 4.52
CA ASN A 1010 -47.57 -41.59 5.20
C ASN A 1010 -48.03 -40.30 4.49
N TYR A 1011 -48.66 -40.39 3.31
CA TYR A 1011 -49.05 -39.22 2.54
C TYR A 1011 -49.99 -38.30 3.33
N ASN A 1012 -51.10 -38.84 3.84
CA ASN A 1012 -52.09 -38.05 4.59
C ASN A 1012 -51.51 -37.54 5.92
N SER A 1013 -50.68 -38.34 6.60
CA SER A 1013 -50.10 -37.96 7.89
C SER A 1013 -49.11 -36.78 7.78
N ILE A 1014 -48.48 -36.60 6.62
CA ILE A 1014 -47.54 -35.50 6.34
C ILE A 1014 -48.27 -34.28 5.74
N VAL A 1015 -49.09 -34.48 4.70
CA VAL A 1015 -49.74 -33.37 3.97
C VAL A 1015 -50.84 -32.71 4.81
N GLU A 1016 -51.57 -33.49 5.61
CA GLU A 1016 -52.65 -32.98 6.47
C GLU A 1016 -52.19 -32.77 7.92
N HIS A 1017 -50.87 -32.77 8.16
CA HIS A 1017 -50.31 -32.69 9.49
C HIS A 1017 -50.75 -31.43 10.24
N LYS A 1018 -51.08 -31.56 11.53
CA LYS A 1018 -51.55 -30.45 12.39
C LYS A 1018 -50.67 -29.20 12.37
N ASN A 1019 -49.35 -29.35 12.18
CA ASN A 1019 -48.40 -28.23 12.14
C ASN A 1019 -48.55 -27.36 10.88
N LEU A 1020 -49.21 -27.88 9.84
CA LEU A 1020 -49.49 -27.18 8.59
C LEU A 1020 -50.89 -26.54 8.56
N GLN A 1021 -51.72 -26.74 9.59
CA GLN A 1021 -53.09 -26.24 9.63
C GLN A 1021 -53.14 -24.79 10.13
N ILE A 1022 -53.12 -23.82 9.20
CA ILE A 1022 -53.24 -22.40 9.51
C ILE A 1022 -54.73 -22.04 9.72
N PRO A 1023 -55.12 -21.37 10.82
CA PRO A 1023 -56.52 -21.01 11.07
C PRO A 1023 -57.09 -20.06 10.00
N ASN A 1024 -58.32 -20.32 9.53
CA ASN A 1024 -58.99 -19.50 8.50
C ASN A 1024 -59.40 -18.08 8.97
N ASN A 1025 -59.48 -17.85 10.29
CA ASN A 1025 -59.92 -16.58 10.90
C ASN A 1025 -58.74 -15.82 11.54
N VAL A 1026 -57.72 -15.50 10.75
CA VAL A 1026 -56.69 -14.56 11.18
C VAL A 1026 -57.26 -13.13 11.05
N SER A 1027 -57.30 -12.36 12.14
CA SER A 1027 -57.78 -10.96 12.14
C SER A 1027 -57.09 -10.13 11.03
N PRO A 1028 -57.79 -9.17 10.37
CA PRO A 1028 -57.20 -8.33 9.32
C PRO A 1028 -55.88 -7.65 9.73
N SER A 1029 -55.79 -7.27 11.00
CA SER A 1029 -54.59 -6.65 11.60
C SER A 1029 -53.37 -7.58 11.70
N LEU A 1030 -53.57 -8.91 11.65
CA LEU A 1030 -52.51 -9.92 11.63
C LEU A 1030 -52.20 -10.37 10.18
N GLY A 1031 -53.15 -10.18 9.25
CA GLY A 1031 -52.97 -10.35 7.80
C GLY A 1031 -51.97 -9.36 7.18
N GLU A 1032 -51.99 -8.09 7.60
CA GLU A 1032 -51.01 -7.09 7.14
C GLU A 1032 -49.56 -7.42 7.56
N LEU A 1033 -49.38 -8.03 8.74
CA LEU A 1033 -48.06 -8.40 9.28
C LEU A 1033 -47.48 -9.68 8.65
N THR A 1034 -48.34 -10.51 8.04
CA THR A 1034 -47.93 -11.73 7.33
C THR A 1034 -47.60 -11.45 5.86
N ASN A 1035 -48.19 -10.40 5.26
CA ASN A 1035 -48.01 -10.02 3.85
C ASN A 1035 -46.84 -9.06 3.55
N GLN A 1036 -46.06 -8.61 4.55
CA GLN A 1036 -44.82 -7.86 4.29
C GLN A 1036 -43.75 -8.79 3.68
N ASN A 1037 -43.61 -8.74 2.36
CA ASN A 1037 -42.71 -9.56 1.57
C ASN A 1037 -41.22 -9.38 1.96
N VAL A 1038 -40.60 -10.51 2.31
CA VAL A 1038 -39.32 -11.04 1.81
C VAL A 1038 -38.20 -10.04 1.49
N ARG A 1039 -37.25 -9.98 2.43
CA ARG A 1039 -35.88 -9.41 2.45
C ARG A 1039 -35.76 -8.28 3.47
N ASN A 1040 -35.70 -8.67 4.74
CA ASN A 1040 -34.87 -8.03 5.75
C ASN A 1040 -34.83 -8.92 6.98
N THR A 1041 -33.61 -9.26 7.39
CA THR A 1041 -33.27 -9.98 8.61
C THR A 1041 -34.04 -9.39 9.78
N VAL A 1042 -34.84 -10.20 10.46
CA VAL A 1042 -35.56 -9.79 11.66
C VAL A 1042 -34.53 -9.55 12.77
N GLN A 1043 -34.06 -8.31 12.90
CA GLN A 1043 -33.44 -7.85 14.14
C GLN A 1043 -34.50 -7.93 15.24
N SER A 1044 -34.13 -8.60 16.32
CA SER A 1044 -34.86 -8.63 17.58
C SER A 1044 -35.23 -7.19 18.01
N THR A 1045 -36.48 -6.79 17.83
CA THR A 1045 -37.09 -5.61 18.48
C THR A 1045 -37.62 -5.99 19.87
N VAL A 1046 -36.74 -6.58 20.68
CA VAL A 1046 -36.76 -6.30 22.12
C VAL A 1046 -35.63 -5.31 22.31
N SER A 1047 -35.96 -4.07 22.63
CA SER A 1047 -34.99 -3.08 23.04
C SER A 1047 -34.17 -3.67 24.19
N ARG A 1048 -32.92 -4.08 23.90
CA ARG A 1048 -31.89 -4.20 24.92
C ARG A 1048 -31.97 -2.90 25.74
N LYS A 1049 -31.92 -3.04 27.07
CA LYS A 1049 -31.67 -1.92 27.98
C LYS A 1049 -30.64 -1.01 27.31
N ARG A 1050 -30.95 0.27 27.19
CA ARG A 1050 -29.95 1.28 26.83
C ARG A 1050 -28.74 1.04 27.74
N PRO A 1051 -27.52 0.91 27.21
CA PRO A 1051 -26.35 1.23 28.00
C PRO A 1051 -26.54 2.66 28.51
N PHE A 1052 -26.26 2.88 29.79
CA PHE A 1052 -25.83 4.22 30.20
C PHE A 1052 -24.69 4.65 29.27
N GLY A 1053 -24.66 5.94 28.93
CA GLY A 1053 -23.61 6.50 28.08
C GLY A 1053 -22.23 6.07 28.56
N TYR A 1054 -21.37 5.69 27.63
CA TYR A 1054 -20.48 6.61 26.94
C TYR A 1054 -20.56 6.35 25.44
#